data_AF-A0A4Y9FFN3-F1
#
_entry.id   AF-A0A4Y9FFN3-F1
#
_cell.length_a   1.000
_cell.length_b   1.000
_cell.length_c   1.000
_cell.angle_alpha   90.00
_cell.angle_beta   90.00
_cell.angle_gamma   90.00
#
_symmetry.space_group_name_H-M   'P 1'
#
loop_
_entity.id
_entity.type
_entity.pdbx_description
1 polymer ?
#
loop_
_entity_poly.entity_id
_entity_poly.type
_entity_poly.pdbx_seq_one_letter_code
_entity_poly.pdbx_strand_id
1 'polypeptide(L)'
;MPDELRLYLKERFGVLGPVSPGRFEAELAKRVGSPAKREPVLKAWRAYLSGGGREAVRSFYQEILKVPKGEALVYGMHLPFLEFYAREVPSRLEGRVLEVGAFTGALVGYLQRKRPELSFHALDGVEEAVELGKKRVPEVAWHLAWAEEAELPPFDTLLLLSVFPEGFVDQELESRLEAPSFWKRFGFFERLPLFARLLKPGGLLIYGHGPFLGKSPEGVEEGLKHLGFDQVERVGEGEYFLVLARRPEALEVKEAAWSLAVDEEASLELEEAPLRVPVLVQEDLSEVRELLAAGRYAEVLAQLPEEVEGEAACLRGRALFALSRYAEAEEVLRRALSEEAEDLRAMVLVELGEYERARPRLEALAGRGGRYRIYLGRVYLSLGRYADALRQFVESGLPEAEGYVREALERITERMRRFAREGEWAEVSRRAEFVEDLSPTLLTREMLRLGLKAALIQGLFARAERYARRLADLDEAEGFLGLALVALRVRSPLEVRPMEDLKPVEPYLTEALARAEIPEALLLLGMLREREGRHLEALRLLERAADRGTGEVAGLAYHHLAQVKRALRRPLKEILGDHKRAHALRAYPAPYLFQLAQEALKGGEEVLARELLSRARDAGLSEVAEEDLMGLLALLERLEGPWAAFSLLYQALGRTPKPPLELLALAYRLSRGFRESPEASEVRGQYLAALYAEGRGEEVERLLLEELRADPQALEVLFDLAEHYEGQGNWRKAAEHWQKALEVALYREKDLDLSREVLRNLLFLRPHDESLSLYLEELKAVSRGLEALGESPKALPETKEELLEEGLPQFHGEHLLVVGGHTQLRSRLVPLLEARGLKVDWFDADTAGVGKEALRRIQNRLERAHGLMVVSSYVGHDFSEPVRLEAERLGVPVYVIPGRARGATGFLRALKAFAPELFKRALKGVQ
;
A
#
# COMPACT_ATOMS: atom_id res chain seq x y z
N MET A 1 -32.95 -4.78 -17.62
CA MET A 1 -33.48 -5.32 -18.90
C MET A 1 -32.34 -5.94 -19.72
N PRO A 2 -31.30 -5.20 -20.16
CA PRO A 2 -30.18 -5.80 -20.90
C PRO A 2 -29.50 -6.95 -20.13
N ASP A 3 -29.40 -6.80 -18.82
CA ASP A 3 -28.72 -7.72 -17.89
C ASP A 3 -29.37 -9.12 -17.85
N GLU A 4 -30.68 -9.18 -18.08
CA GLU A 4 -31.44 -10.44 -18.08
C GLU A 4 -31.19 -11.25 -19.35
N LEU A 5 -31.11 -10.58 -20.51
CA LEU A 5 -30.65 -11.21 -21.75
C LEU A 5 -29.17 -11.61 -21.63
N ARG A 6 -28.30 -10.74 -21.11
CA ARG A 6 -26.88 -11.06 -20.88
C ARG A 6 -26.71 -12.29 -20.01
N LEU A 7 -27.49 -12.40 -18.93
CA LEU A 7 -27.51 -13.58 -18.07
C LEU A 7 -27.97 -14.83 -18.84
N TYR A 8 -29.11 -14.76 -19.54
CA TYR A 8 -29.64 -15.86 -20.36
C TYR A 8 -28.64 -16.35 -21.43
N LEU A 9 -27.98 -15.43 -22.14
CA LEU A 9 -26.98 -15.74 -23.17
C LEU A 9 -25.69 -16.31 -22.55
N LYS A 10 -25.27 -15.82 -21.38
CA LYS A 10 -24.12 -16.35 -20.62
C LYS A 10 -24.38 -17.76 -20.09
N GLU A 11 -25.56 -18.04 -19.59
CA GLU A 11 -25.96 -19.35 -19.05
C GLU A 11 -26.21 -20.38 -20.16
N ARG A 12 -27.18 -20.12 -21.05
CA ARG A 12 -27.69 -21.11 -22.03
C ARG A 12 -26.72 -21.33 -23.20
N PHE A 13 -25.96 -20.31 -23.61
CA PHE A 13 -25.08 -20.35 -24.78
C PHE A 13 -23.60 -20.08 -24.47
N GLY A 14 -23.27 -19.35 -23.40
CA GLY A 14 -21.89 -19.02 -23.02
C GLY A 14 -21.30 -17.77 -23.68
N VAL A 15 -22.14 -16.78 -24.00
CA VAL A 15 -21.68 -15.44 -24.45
C VAL A 15 -21.02 -14.72 -23.27
N LEU A 16 -19.84 -14.13 -23.49
CA LEU A 16 -19.08 -13.40 -22.46
C LEU A 16 -19.12 -11.88 -22.63
N GLY A 17 -19.40 -11.40 -23.84
CA GLY A 17 -19.42 -9.98 -24.20
C GLY A 17 -19.52 -9.81 -25.73
N PRO A 18 -19.50 -8.56 -26.23
CA PRO A 18 -19.55 -8.30 -27.66
C PRO A 18 -18.23 -8.68 -28.35
N VAL A 19 -18.32 -9.20 -29.58
CA VAL A 19 -17.18 -9.57 -30.44
C VAL A 19 -17.25 -8.74 -31.70
N SER A 20 -16.22 -7.96 -32.05
CA SER A 20 -16.18 -7.29 -33.36
C SER A 20 -15.75 -8.28 -34.45
N PRO A 21 -16.27 -8.18 -35.69
CA PRO A 21 -15.96 -9.14 -36.75
C PRO A 21 -14.47 -9.25 -37.10
N GLY A 22 -13.76 -8.12 -37.15
CA GLY A 22 -12.30 -8.08 -37.33
C GLY A 22 -11.50 -8.71 -36.17
N ARG A 23 -12.15 -9.04 -35.05
CA ARG A 23 -11.57 -9.81 -33.94
C ARG A 23 -12.06 -11.26 -33.90
N PHE A 24 -12.93 -11.71 -34.83
CA PHE A 24 -13.44 -13.08 -34.84
C PHE A 24 -12.31 -14.13 -34.87
N GLU A 25 -11.30 -13.93 -35.73
CA GLU A 25 -10.16 -14.86 -35.81
C GLU A 25 -9.35 -14.92 -34.51
N ALA A 26 -9.24 -13.80 -33.79
CA ALA A 26 -8.52 -13.69 -32.52
C ALA A 26 -9.31 -14.24 -31.31
N GLU A 27 -10.63 -14.03 -31.25
CA GLU A 27 -11.48 -14.64 -30.21
C GLU A 27 -11.66 -16.16 -30.45
N LEU A 28 -11.64 -16.61 -31.72
CA LEU A 28 -11.51 -18.02 -32.06
C LEU A 28 -10.14 -18.58 -31.62
N ALA A 29 -9.04 -17.84 -31.83
CA ALA A 29 -7.71 -18.21 -31.35
C ALA A 29 -7.66 -18.41 -29.82
N LYS A 30 -8.17 -17.45 -29.04
CA LYS A 30 -8.27 -17.56 -27.58
C LYS A 30 -9.12 -18.75 -27.09
N ARG A 31 -10.09 -19.22 -27.88
CA ARG A 31 -10.99 -20.33 -27.51
C ARG A 31 -10.50 -21.71 -27.95
N VAL A 32 -9.85 -21.81 -29.11
CA VAL A 32 -9.48 -23.09 -29.75
C VAL A 32 -7.98 -23.36 -29.65
N GLY A 33 -7.16 -22.32 -29.51
CA GLY A 33 -5.70 -22.42 -29.43
C GLY A 33 -5.09 -22.84 -30.77
N SER A 34 -4.84 -24.14 -30.91
CA SER A 34 -4.34 -24.83 -32.10
C SER A 34 -4.81 -24.26 -33.46
N PRO A 35 -3.90 -23.74 -34.29
CA PRO A 35 -4.22 -23.23 -35.64
C PRO A 35 -4.88 -24.27 -36.55
N ALA A 36 -4.40 -25.53 -36.54
CA ALA A 36 -4.96 -26.62 -37.33
C ALA A 36 -6.44 -26.90 -37.05
N LYS A 37 -6.91 -26.64 -35.82
CA LYS A 37 -8.33 -26.78 -35.45
C LYS A 37 -9.16 -25.55 -35.81
N ARG A 38 -8.52 -24.41 -36.11
CA ARG A 38 -9.16 -23.16 -36.52
C ARG A 38 -9.27 -23.03 -38.04
N GLU A 39 -8.30 -23.56 -38.79
CA GLU A 39 -8.22 -23.41 -40.25
C GLU A 39 -9.54 -23.71 -41.00
N PRO A 40 -10.31 -24.79 -40.72
CA PRO A 40 -11.59 -25.03 -41.41
C PRO A 40 -12.62 -23.92 -41.14
N VAL A 41 -12.72 -23.47 -39.88
CA VAL A 41 -13.61 -22.40 -39.44
C VAL A 41 -13.18 -21.06 -40.06
N LEU A 42 -11.88 -20.76 -40.09
CA LEU A 42 -11.34 -19.54 -40.70
C LEU A 42 -11.53 -19.50 -42.21
N LYS A 43 -11.37 -20.64 -42.89
CA LYS A 43 -11.65 -20.76 -44.33
C LYS A 43 -13.13 -20.54 -44.64
N ALA A 44 -14.02 -21.15 -43.87
CA ALA A 44 -15.47 -20.95 -44.01
C ALA A 44 -15.90 -19.52 -43.66
N TRP A 45 -15.27 -18.91 -42.64
CA TRP A 45 -15.48 -17.52 -42.24
C TRP A 45 -15.07 -16.51 -43.33
N ARG A 46 -13.91 -16.71 -43.95
CA ARG A 46 -13.46 -15.86 -45.06
C ARG A 46 -14.37 -16.01 -46.29
N ALA A 47 -14.81 -17.23 -46.61
CA ALA A 47 -15.81 -17.46 -47.66
C ALA A 47 -17.18 -16.82 -47.36
N TYR A 48 -17.59 -16.78 -46.08
CA TYR A 48 -18.79 -16.08 -45.61
C TYR A 48 -18.69 -14.57 -45.83
N LEU A 49 -17.55 -13.95 -45.51
CA LEU A 49 -17.29 -12.51 -45.69
C LEU A 49 -17.07 -12.06 -47.15
N SER A 50 -16.93 -12.99 -48.09
CA SER A 50 -16.69 -12.71 -49.53
C SER A 50 -17.92 -13.04 -50.40
N GLY A 51 -19.13 -12.79 -49.91
CA GLY A 51 -20.36 -12.89 -50.69
C GLY A 51 -20.71 -14.28 -51.22
N GLY A 52 -20.24 -15.36 -50.58
CA GLY A 52 -20.33 -16.73 -51.08
C GLY A 52 -21.73 -17.40 -51.07
N GLY A 53 -22.82 -16.63 -50.99
CA GLY A 53 -24.18 -17.14 -51.03
C GLY A 53 -24.57 -18.04 -49.86
N ARG A 54 -25.70 -18.75 -50.02
CA ARG A 54 -26.23 -19.68 -49.00
C ARG A 54 -25.24 -20.80 -48.61
N GLU A 55 -24.39 -21.24 -49.53
CA GLU A 55 -23.46 -22.34 -49.28
C GLU A 55 -22.30 -21.91 -48.36
N ALA A 56 -21.88 -20.64 -48.43
CA ALA A 56 -20.93 -20.08 -47.46
C ALA A 56 -21.55 -19.92 -46.06
N VAL A 57 -22.84 -19.54 -45.97
CA VAL A 57 -23.59 -19.52 -44.69
C VAL A 57 -23.65 -20.93 -44.08
N ARG A 58 -24.04 -21.93 -44.88
CA ARG A 58 -24.05 -23.34 -44.48
C ARG A 58 -22.68 -23.80 -44.01
N SER A 59 -21.64 -23.62 -44.82
CA SER A 59 -20.27 -24.02 -44.49
C SER A 59 -19.77 -23.39 -43.19
N PHE A 60 -20.03 -22.09 -42.99
CA PHE A 60 -19.62 -21.40 -41.76
C PHE A 60 -20.34 -21.92 -40.53
N TYR A 61 -21.66 -22.10 -40.59
CA TYR A 61 -22.44 -22.66 -39.48
C TYR A 61 -22.04 -24.11 -39.17
N GLN A 62 -21.76 -24.93 -40.20
CA GLN A 62 -21.29 -26.30 -40.04
C GLN A 62 -19.93 -26.38 -39.33
N GLU A 63 -18.96 -25.52 -39.67
CA GLU A 63 -17.66 -25.53 -38.99
C GLU A 63 -17.70 -24.88 -37.60
N ILE A 64 -18.40 -23.75 -37.42
CA ILE A 64 -18.43 -23.07 -36.10
C ILE A 64 -19.17 -23.89 -35.04
N LEU A 65 -20.18 -24.68 -35.40
CA LEU A 65 -20.91 -25.53 -34.45
C LEU A 65 -20.11 -26.77 -33.99
N LYS A 66 -18.99 -27.12 -34.65
CA LYS A 66 -18.03 -28.11 -34.15
C LYS A 66 -17.14 -27.55 -33.02
N VAL A 67 -17.03 -26.22 -32.91
CA VAL A 67 -16.27 -25.56 -31.84
C VAL A 67 -17.08 -25.61 -30.53
N PRO A 68 -16.48 -25.94 -29.37
CA PRO A 68 -17.18 -25.93 -28.09
C PRO A 68 -17.87 -24.58 -27.80
N LYS A 69 -19.20 -24.61 -27.68
CA LYS A 69 -20.08 -23.44 -27.57
C LYS A 69 -19.86 -22.39 -28.70
N GLY A 70 -19.49 -22.81 -29.91
CA GLY A 70 -19.13 -21.91 -31.02
C GLY A 70 -20.22 -20.90 -31.37
N GLU A 71 -21.48 -21.25 -31.11
CA GLU A 71 -22.64 -20.35 -31.16
C GLU A 71 -22.44 -19.03 -30.39
N ALA A 72 -21.65 -19.04 -29.31
CA ALA A 72 -21.39 -17.86 -28.48
C ALA A 72 -20.49 -16.82 -29.16
N LEU A 73 -19.69 -17.19 -30.16
CA LEU A 73 -18.94 -16.24 -30.98
C LEU A 73 -19.88 -15.54 -31.97
N VAL A 74 -20.81 -16.30 -32.57
CA VAL A 74 -21.87 -15.75 -33.45
C VAL A 74 -22.76 -14.80 -32.66
N TYR A 75 -23.32 -15.23 -31.51
CA TYR A 75 -24.14 -14.37 -30.66
C TYR A 75 -23.35 -13.23 -30.01
N GLY A 76 -22.03 -13.37 -29.81
CA GLY A 76 -21.14 -12.28 -29.39
C GLY A 76 -21.08 -11.16 -30.43
N MET A 77 -21.05 -11.47 -31.73
CA MET A 77 -21.11 -10.46 -32.80
C MET A 77 -22.47 -9.74 -32.86
N HIS A 78 -23.55 -10.43 -32.49
CA HIS A 78 -24.91 -9.87 -32.50
C HIS A 78 -25.33 -9.22 -31.17
N LEU A 79 -24.56 -9.35 -30.09
CA LEU A 79 -25.01 -9.06 -28.73
C LEU A 79 -25.70 -7.68 -28.56
N PRO A 80 -25.18 -6.55 -29.11
CA PRO A 80 -25.86 -5.25 -29.00
C PRO A 80 -27.23 -5.21 -29.70
N PHE A 81 -27.36 -5.88 -30.86
CA PHE A 81 -28.62 -6.01 -31.59
C PHE A 81 -29.62 -6.88 -30.82
N LEU A 82 -29.15 -8.01 -30.26
CA LEU A 82 -29.98 -8.87 -29.42
C LEU A 82 -30.48 -8.14 -28.17
N GLU A 83 -29.65 -7.30 -27.53
CA GLU A 83 -30.04 -6.47 -26.39
C GLU A 83 -31.12 -5.44 -26.74
N PHE A 84 -31.04 -4.85 -27.93
CA PHE A 84 -32.05 -3.94 -28.45
C PHE A 84 -33.36 -4.68 -28.81
N TYR A 85 -33.28 -5.81 -29.52
CA TYR A 85 -34.45 -6.63 -29.86
C TYR A 85 -35.15 -7.19 -28.61
N ALA A 86 -34.38 -7.61 -27.60
CA ALA A 86 -34.90 -8.05 -26.30
C ALA A 86 -35.62 -6.96 -25.50
N ARG A 87 -35.42 -5.67 -25.86
CA ARG A 87 -36.13 -4.52 -25.29
C ARG A 87 -37.40 -4.19 -26.09
N GLU A 88 -37.30 -4.11 -27.42
CA GLU A 88 -38.38 -3.58 -28.27
C GLU A 88 -39.38 -4.62 -28.79
N VAL A 89 -38.95 -5.85 -29.04
CA VAL A 89 -39.79 -6.88 -29.68
C VAL A 89 -40.87 -7.44 -28.74
N PRO A 90 -40.62 -7.80 -27.45
CA PRO A 90 -41.58 -8.56 -26.65
C PRO A 90 -42.96 -7.92 -26.50
N SER A 91 -43.06 -6.60 -26.42
CA SER A 91 -44.34 -5.87 -26.27
C SER A 91 -45.18 -5.84 -27.55
N ARG A 92 -44.58 -6.15 -28.71
CA ARG A 92 -45.17 -5.99 -30.04
C ARG A 92 -45.56 -7.32 -30.70
N LEU A 93 -45.26 -8.47 -30.07
CA LEU A 93 -45.56 -9.79 -30.61
C LEU A 93 -47.05 -10.19 -30.48
N GLU A 94 -47.58 -10.80 -31.53
CA GLU A 94 -48.95 -11.30 -31.64
C GLU A 94 -49.00 -12.76 -32.16
N GLY A 95 -49.94 -13.54 -31.62
CA GLY A 95 -50.36 -14.86 -32.14
C GLY A 95 -49.24 -15.91 -32.32
N ARG A 96 -49.18 -16.48 -33.52
CA ARG A 96 -48.10 -17.36 -33.98
C ARG A 96 -46.94 -16.52 -34.52
N VAL A 97 -45.76 -16.67 -33.93
CA VAL A 97 -44.55 -15.91 -34.24
C VAL A 97 -43.54 -16.81 -34.97
N LEU A 98 -42.97 -16.35 -36.08
CA LEU A 98 -41.88 -17.03 -36.78
C LEU A 98 -40.60 -16.19 -36.77
N GLU A 99 -39.50 -16.73 -36.24
CA GLU A 99 -38.14 -16.21 -36.46
C GLU A 99 -37.49 -16.87 -37.69
N VAL A 100 -36.98 -16.06 -38.61
CA VAL A 100 -36.29 -16.49 -39.83
C VAL A 100 -34.79 -16.25 -39.70
N GLY A 101 -33.98 -17.29 -39.90
CA GLY A 101 -32.54 -17.25 -39.60
C GLY A 101 -32.28 -17.31 -38.09
N ALA A 102 -33.06 -18.13 -37.36
CA ALA A 102 -32.98 -18.24 -35.90
C ALA A 102 -31.64 -18.83 -35.39
N PHE A 103 -30.85 -19.45 -36.28
CA PHE A 103 -29.64 -20.19 -35.94
C PHE A 103 -29.92 -21.21 -34.82
N THR A 104 -29.19 -21.22 -33.71
CA THR A 104 -29.47 -22.12 -32.56
C THR A 104 -30.55 -21.60 -31.59
N GLY A 105 -31.30 -20.55 -31.97
CA GLY A 105 -32.56 -20.14 -31.35
C GLY A 105 -32.47 -19.25 -30.12
N ALA A 106 -31.36 -18.53 -29.92
CA ALA A 106 -31.19 -17.70 -28.73
C ALA A 106 -32.28 -16.61 -28.59
N LEU A 107 -32.60 -15.88 -29.66
CA LEU A 107 -33.57 -14.78 -29.61
C LEU A 107 -35.00 -15.29 -29.48
N VAL A 108 -35.49 -16.14 -30.39
CA VAL A 108 -36.80 -16.81 -30.25
C VAL A 108 -36.97 -17.52 -28.90
N GLY A 109 -35.93 -18.17 -28.36
CA GLY A 109 -35.95 -18.83 -27.05
C GLY A 109 -35.96 -17.88 -25.84
N TYR A 110 -35.52 -16.63 -26.01
CA TYR A 110 -35.69 -15.57 -25.02
C TYR A 110 -37.10 -14.94 -25.13
N LEU A 111 -37.57 -14.69 -26.36
CA LEU A 111 -38.91 -14.15 -26.62
C LEU A 111 -40.01 -15.11 -26.11
N GLN A 112 -39.82 -16.43 -26.29
CA GLN A 112 -40.70 -17.47 -25.74
C GLN A 112 -40.79 -17.41 -24.21
N ARG A 113 -39.70 -17.11 -23.51
CA ARG A 113 -39.71 -16.91 -22.04
C ARG A 113 -40.38 -15.61 -21.61
N LYS A 114 -40.42 -14.58 -22.48
CA LYS A 114 -41.05 -13.28 -22.21
C LYS A 114 -42.54 -13.22 -22.56
N ARG A 115 -43.00 -14.02 -23.51
CA ARG A 115 -44.39 -14.08 -23.99
C ARG A 115 -44.89 -15.54 -24.09
N PRO A 116 -44.85 -16.33 -23.00
CA PRO A 116 -45.09 -17.78 -23.05
C PRO A 116 -46.51 -18.18 -23.46
N GLU A 117 -47.43 -17.23 -23.58
CA GLU A 117 -48.78 -17.41 -24.13
C GLU A 117 -48.83 -17.42 -25.67
N LEU A 118 -47.73 -17.08 -26.36
CA LEU A 118 -47.63 -17.07 -27.82
C LEU A 118 -46.99 -18.35 -28.38
N SER A 119 -47.33 -18.67 -29.63
CA SER A 119 -46.84 -19.88 -30.31
C SER A 119 -45.59 -19.55 -31.15
N PHE A 120 -44.41 -19.90 -30.62
CA PHE A 120 -43.13 -19.59 -31.27
C PHE A 120 -42.64 -20.69 -32.20
N HIS A 121 -42.18 -20.26 -33.37
CA HIS A 121 -41.57 -21.11 -34.40
C HIS A 121 -40.24 -20.51 -34.84
N ALA A 122 -39.33 -21.39 -35.27
CA ALA A 122 -38.02 -21.04 -35.81
C ALA A 122 -37.81 -21.69 -37.18
N LEU A 123 -37.28 -20.93 -38.14
CA LEU A 123 -36.94 -21.40 -39.49
C LEU A 123 -35.46 -21.10 -39.77
N ASP A 124 -34.71 -22.12 -40.15
CA ASP A 124 -33.31 -21.99 -40.57
C ASP A 124 -32.99 -22.94 -41.75
N GLY A 125 -31.97 -22.61 -42.54
CA GLY A 125 -31.54 -23.38 -43.72
C GLY A 125 -30.40 -24.37 -43.45
N VAL A 126 -29.86 -24.41 -42.23
CA VAL A 126 -28.74 -25.27 -41.83
C VAL A 126 -29.20 -26.35 -40.84
N GLU A 127 -29.02 -27.62 -41.23
CA GLU A 127 -29.53 -28.78 -40.48
C GLU A 127 -28.94 -28.88 -39.07
N GLU A 128 -27.63 -28.63 -38.93
CA GLU A 128 -26.91 -28.66 -37.66
C GLU A 128 -27.36 -27.54 -36.70
N ALA A 129 -27.73 -26.37 -37.24
CA ALA A 129 -28.29 -25.28 -36.46
C ALA A 129 -29.71 -25.61 -35.96
N VAL A 130 -30.55 -26.22 -36.81
CA VAL A 130 -31.89 -26.71 -36.44
C VAL A 130 -31.82 -27.87 -35.44
N GLU A 131 -30.91 -28.82 -35.62
CA GLU A 131 -30.62 -29.92 -34.69
C GLU A 131 -30.24 -29.40 -33.30
N LEU A 132 -29.27 -28.47 -33.23
CA LEU A 132 -28.81 -27.90 -31.99
C LEU A 132 -29.85 -26.96 -31.37
N GLY A 133 -30.59 -26.22 -32.19
CA GLY A 133 -31.74 -25.42 -31.79
C GLY A 133 -32.82 -26.24 -31.08
N LYS A 134 -33.24 -27.38 -31.66
CA LYS A 134 -34.16 -28.34 -31.02
C LYS A 134 -33.66 -28.85 -29.66
N LYS A 135 -32.35 -29.04 -29.51
CA LYS A 135 -31.71 -29.50 -28.27
C LYS A 135 -31.53 -28.38 -27.23
N ARG A 136 -31.29 -27.13 -27.68
CA ARG A 136 -31.09 -25.94 -26.85
C ARG A 136 -32.41 -25.35 -26.37
N VAL A 137 -33.38 -25.23 -27.27
CA VAL A 137 -34.67 -24.54 -27.12
C VAL A 137 -35.80 -25.47 -27.59
N PRO A 138 -36.12 -26.54 -26.83
CA PRO A 138 -37.22 -27.44 -27.14
C PRO A 138 -38.61 -26.81 -26.97
N GLU A 139 -38.69 -25.60 -26.40
CA GLU A 139 -39.93 -24.85 -26.20
C GLU A 139 -40.46 -24.16 -27.48
N VAL A 140 -39.71 -24.26 -28.59
CA VAL A 140 -39.97 -23.61 -29.88
C VAL A 140 -40.14 -24.67 -30.97
N ALA A 141 -41.04 -24.45 -31.93
CA ALA A 141 -41.29 -25.40 -33.02
C ALA A 141 -40.39 -25.11 -34.24
N TRP A 142 -39.47 -26.05 -34.51
CA TRP A 142 -38.34 -25.89 -35.43
C TRP A 142 -38.56 -26.48 -36.84
N HIS A 143 -38.33 -25.65 -37.86
CA HIS A 143 -38.43 -25.97 -39.30
C HIS A 143 -37.07 -25.86 -40.00
N LEU A 144 -36.81 -26.73 -40.98
CA LEU A 144 -35.59 -26.74 -41.80
C LEU A 144 -35.93 -26.41 -43.26
N ALA A 145 -35.70 -25.17 -43.68
CA ALA A 145 -35.77 -24.69 -45.06
C ALA A 145 -35.24 -23.25 -45.17
N TRP A 146 -34.82 -22.82 -46.37
CA TRP A 146 -34.61 -21.40 -46.64
C TRP A 146 -35.96 -20.68 -46.78
N ALA A 147 -36.06 -19.43 -46.33
CA ALA A 147 -37.33 -18.71 -46.30
C ALA A 147 -37.95 -18.46 -47.68
N GLU A 148 -37.13 -18.28 -48.72
CA GLU A 148 -37.59 -18.18 -50.11
C GLU A 148 -38.10 -19.52 -50.68
N GLU A 149 -37.90 -20.64 -49.97
CA GLU A 149 -38.30 -22.00 -50.36
C GLU A 149 -39.35 -22.64 -49.40
N ALA A 150 -39.45 -22.16 -48.16
CA ALA A 150 -40.29 -22.74 -47.12
C ALA A 150 -41.81 -22.69 -47.43
N GLU A 151 -42.46 -23.86 -47.46
CA GLU A 151 -43.91 -24.01 -47.50
C GLU A 151 -44.45 -24.22 -46.08
N LEU A 152 -44.91 -23.14 -45.43
CA LEU A 152 -45.45 -23.16 -44.07
C LEU A 152 -46.80 -22.42 -43.98
N PRO A 153 -47.71 -22.83 -43.07
CA PRO A 153 -48.98 -22.13 -42.85
C PRO A 153 -48.73 -20.73 -42.25
N PRO A 154 -49.45 -19.68 -42.71
CA PRO A 154 -49.12 -18.30 -42.40
C PRO A 154 -49.15 -17.98 -40.90
N PHE A 155 -48.30 -17.04 -40.52
CA PHE A 155 -48.05 -16.60 -39.15
C PHE A 155 -48.70 -15.24 -38.89
N ASP A 156 -48.90 -14.91 -37.61
CA ASP A 156 -49.45 -13.63 -37.16
C ASP A 156 -48.36 -12.55 -37.05
N THR A 157 -47.14 -12.95 -36.63
CA THR A 157 -45.94 -12.12 -36.59
C THR A 157 -44.78 -12.80 -37.33
N LEU A 158 -44.08 -12.07 -38.19
CA LEU A 158 -42.87 -12.53 -38.89
C LEU A 158 -41.68 -11.67 -38.47
N LEU A 159 -40.65 -12.31 -37.90
CA LEU A 159 -39.42 -11.67 -37.45
C LEU A 159 -38.31 -11.89 -38.48
N LEU A 160 -37.96 -10.81 -39.19
CA LEU A 160 -36.81 -10.69 -40.08
C LEU A 160 -35.71 -9.91 -39.37
N LEU A 161 -35.30 -10.43 -38.20
CA LEU A 161 -34.28 -9.85 -37.33
C LEU A 161 -32.96 -10.55 -37.64
N SER A 162 -32.03 -9.88 -38.33
CA SER A 162 -30.79 -10.51 -38.82
C SER A 162 -29.98 -11.17 -37.69
N VAL A 163 -30.09 -12.50 -37.61
CA VAL A 163 -29.01 -13.40 -37.17
C VAL A 163 -28.38 -14.15 -38.37
N PHE A 164 -28.74 -13.68 -39.58
CA PHE A 164 -28.30 -14.04 -40.94
C PHE A 164 -29.05 -15.17 -41.66
N PRO A 165 -29.26 -15.02 -42.99
CA PRO A 165 -28.20 -15.35 -43.96
C PRO A 165 -27.81 -14.18 -44.89
N GLU A 166 -26.63 -13.60 -44.66
CA GLU A 166 -26.10 -12.45 -45.42
C GLU A 166 -24.99 -12.86 -46.41
N GLY A 167 -25.23 -13.93 -47.17
CA GLY A 167 -24.36 -14.41 -48.26
C GLY A 167 -24.26 -13.47 -49.48
N PHE A 168 -24.49 -12.17 -49.30
CA PHE A 168 -24.31 -11.10 -50.29
C PHE A 168 -23.46 -9.93 -49.73
N VAL A 169 -22.95 -10.04 -48.50
CA VAL A 169 -22.02 -9.08 -47.91
C VAL A 169 -20.64 -9.29 -48.53
N ASP A 170 -20.01 -8.17 -48.88
CA ASP A 170 -18.67 -8.08 -49.43
C ASP A 170 -17.86 -7.14 -48.52
N GLN A 171 -16.54 -7.29 -48.48
CA GLN A 171 -15.67 -6.48 -47.61
C GLN A 171 -15.58 -5.03 -48.07
N GLU A 172 -15.91 -4.75 -49.34
CA GLU A 172 -15.95 -3.42 -49.94
C GLU A 172 -17.29 -2.67 -49.72
N LEU A 173 -18.23 -3.22 -48.93
CA LEU A 173 -19.56 -2.62 -48.77
C LEU A 173 -19.60 -1.53 -47.67
N GLU A 174 -20.25 -0.41 -47.97
CA GLU A 174 -20.40 0.72 -47.04
C GLU A 174 -21.27 0.37 -45.81
N SER A 175 -20.96 0.97 -44.65
CA SER A 175 -21.62 0.66 -43.37
C SER A 175 -23.09 1.10 -43.35
N ARG A 176 -23.38 2.29 -43.89
CA ARG A 176 -24.72 2.79 -44.20
C ARG A 176 -24.82 2.99 -45.71
N LEU A 177 -25.93 2.58 -46.30
CA LEU A 177 -26.27 2.86 -47.70
C LEU A 177 -27.47 3.81 -47.75
N GLU A 178 -27.44 4.74 -48.71
CA GLU A 178 -28.65 5.46 -49.09
C GLU A 178 -29.71 4.47 -49.60
N ALA A 179 -30.98 4.79 -49.35
CA ALA A 179 -32.15 3.98 -49.70
C ALA A 179 -32.10 3.34 -51.13
N PRO A 180 -31.73 4.07 -52.21
CA PRO A 180 -31.60 3.48 -53.54
C PRO A 180 -30.45 2.48 -53.69
N SER A 181 -29.29 2.76 -53.09
CA SER A 181 -28.14 1.86 -53.10
C SER A 181 -28.44 0.57 -52.33
N PHE A 182 -29.21 0.69 -51.23
CA PHE A 182 -29.70 -0.43 -50.45
C PHE A 182 -30.64 -1.35 -51.24
N TRP A 183 -31.72 -0.84 -51.85
CA TRP A 183 -32.64 -1.71 -52.60
C TRP A 183 -31.95 -2.45 -53.73
N LYS A 184 -31.05 -1.75 -54.44
CA LYS A 184 -30.26 -2.29 -55.55
C LYS A 184 -29.25 -3.35 -55.07
N ARG A 185 -28.60 -3.17 -53.92
CA ARG A 185 -27.63 -4.15 -53.41
C ARG A 185 -28.27 -5.43 -52.90
N PHE A 186 -29.43 -5.32 -52.23
CA PHE A 186 -30.06 -6.46 -51.54
C PHE A 186 -31.21 -7.12 -52.30
N GLY A 187 -31.55 -6.63 -53.50
CA GLY A 187 -32.68 -7.14 -54.28
C GLY A 187 -34.01 -6.97 -53.55
N PHE A 188 -34.18 -5.83 -52.87
CA PHE A 188 -35.19 -5.68 -51.81
C PHE A 188 -36.63 -5.96 -52.29
N PHE A 189 -37.01 -5.36 -53.42
CA PHE A 189 -38.34 -5.51 -54.02
C PHE A 189 -38.58 -6.91 -54.62
N GLU A 190 -37.52 -7.65 -54.93
CA GLU A 190 -37.57 -9.00 -55.52
C GLU A 190 -37.67 -10.06 -54.41
N ARG A 191 -36.89 -9.88 -53.33
CA ARG A 191 -36.78 -10.84 -52.23
C ARG A 191 -37.89 -10.69 -51.19
N LEU A 192 -38.22 -9.47 -50.75
CA LEU A 192 -39.14 -9.26 -49.62
C LEU A 192 -40.55 -9.89 -49.81
N PRO A 193 -41.16 -9.90 -51.01
CA PRO A 193 -42.41 -10.63 -51.25
C PRO A 193 -42.34 -12.14 -50.93
N LEU A 194 -41.17 -12.78 -51.11
CA LEU A 194 -40.96 -14.20 -50.83
C LEU A 194 -40.92 -14.52 -49.33
N PHE A 195 -40.58 -13.54 -48.49
CA PHE A 195 -40.75 -13.64 -47.03
C PHE A 195 -42.19 -13.30 -46.63
N ALA A 196 -42.75 -12.24 -47.20
CA ALA A 196 -44.09 -11.74 -46.87
C ALA A 196 -45.21 -12.77 -47.08
N ARG A 197 -45.04 -13.74 -47.99
CA ARG A 197 -45.99 -14.86 -48.17
C ARG A 197 -46.25 -15.68 -46.89
N LEU A 198 -45.26 -15.74 -45.98
CA LEU A 198 -45.35 -16.46 -44.70
C LEU A 198 -46.16 -15.70 -43.64
N LEU A 199 -46.47 -14.43 -43.88
CA LEU A 199 -47.23 -13.56 -42.98
C LEU A 199 -48.68 -13.46 -43.47
N LYS A 200 -49.67 -13.57 -42.57
CA LYS A 200 -51.09 -13.37 -42.92
C LYS A 200 -51.38 -11.92 -43.37
N PRO A 201 -52.45 -11.64 -44.13
CA PRO A 201 -52.99 -10.29 -44.26
C PRO A 201 -53.30 -9.68 -42.88
N GLY A 202 -52.92 -8.41 -42.66
CA GLY A 202 -52.96 -7.75 -41.34
C GLY A 202 -51.95 -8.28 -40.31
N GLY A 203 -51.11 -9.25 -40.67
CA GLY A 203 -50.00 -9.73 -39.84
C GLY A 203 -48.89 -8.70 -39.72
N LEU A 204 -48.13 -8.78 -38.63
CA LEU A 204 -47.03 -7.87 -38.32
C LEU A 204 -45.69 -8.40 -38.86
N LEU A 205 -45.05 -7.63 -39.74
CA LEU A 205 -43.65 -7.82 -40.10
C LEU A 205 -42.79 -6.96 -39.17
N ILE A 206 -41.73 -7.55 -38.60
CA ILE A 206 -40.70 -6.83 -37.85
C ILE A 206 -39.35 -7.12 -38.50
N TYR A 207 -38.75 -6.10 -39.14
CA TYR A 207 -37.42 -6.16 -39.72
C TYR A 207 -36.40 -5.49 -38.79
N GLY A 208 -35.20 -6.07 -38.68
CA GLY A 208 -34.05 -5.47 -38.00
C GLY A 208 -32.74 -5.96 -38.63
N HIS A 209 -31.80 -5.06 -38.87
CA HIS A 209 -30.55 -5.37 -39.58
C HIS A 209 -29.43 -5.87 -38.65
N GLY A 210 -28.45 -6.59 -39.19
CA GLY A 210 -27.42 -7.25 -38.39
C GLY A 210 -26.16 -6.40 -38.13
N PRO A 211 -25.14 -7.01 -37.49
CA PRO A 211 -23.81 -6.41 -37.36
C PRO A 211 -23.02 -6.29 -38.68
N PHE A 212 -23.51 -6.83 -39.80
CA PHE A 212 -22.89 -6.69 -41.12
C PHE A 212 -23.51 -5.55 -41.96
N LEU A 213 -22.98 -5.39 -43.17
CA LEU A 213 -22.85 -4.10 -43.86
C LEU A 213 -24.06 -3.75 -44.74
N GLY A 214 -24.20 -2.46 -45.05
CA GLY A 214 -25.18 -1.96 -46.02
C GLY A 214 -26.47 -1.37 -45.43
N LYS A 215 -26.45 -0.87 -44.19
CA LYS A 215 -27.66 -0.48 -43.44
C LYS A 215 -28.41 0.68 -44.09
N SER A 216 -29.73 0.54 -44.28
CA SER A 216 -30.60 1.66 -44.66
C SER A 216 -31.98 1.54 -43.99
N PRO A 217 -32.16 2.13 -42.78
CA PRO A 217 -33.47 2.19 -42.12
C PRO A 217 -34.51 2.85 -43.03
N GLU A 218 -34.14 3.98 -43.64
CA GLU A 218 -34.95 4.75 -44.59
C GLU A 218 -35.33 3.90 -45.80
N GLY A 219 -34.37 3.16 -46.38
CA GLY A 219 -34.64 2.24 -47.48
C GLY A 219 -35.63 1.13 -47.13
N VAL A 220 -35.52 0.53 -45.93
CA VAL A 220 -36.48 -0.52 -45.52
C VAL A 220 -37.88 0.07 -45.33
N GLU A 221 -38.00 1.22 -44.68
CA GLU A 221 -39.26 1.94 -44.47
C GLU A 221 -39.94 2.32 -45.79
N GLU A 222 -39.22 3.06 -46.65
CA GLU A 222 -39.74 3.52 -47.94
C GLU A 222 -40.03 2.33 -48.84
N GLY A 223 -39.17 1.31 -48.87
CA GLY A 223 -39.40 0.07 -49.61
C GLY A 223 -40.67 -0.66 -49.18
N LEU A 224 -40.95 -0.75 -47.87
CA LEU A 224 -42.21 -1.32 -47.36
C LEU A 224 -43.43 -0.49 -47.77
N LYS A 225 -43.34 0.84 -47.69
CA LYS A 225 -44.39 1.79 -48.15
C LYS A 225 -44.62 1.65 -49.67
N HIS A 226 -43.56 1.47 -50.47
CA HIS A 226 -43.63 1.21 -51.92
C HIS A 226 -44.17 -0.18 -52.28
N LEU A 227 -44.06 -1.17 -51.38
CA LEU A 227 -44.68 -2.50 -51.49
C LEU A 227 -46.15 -2.54 -51.04
N GLY A 228 -46.70 -1.41 -50.58
CA GLY A 228 -48.09 -1.29 -50.15
C GLY A 228 -48.36 -1.72 -48.70
N PHE A 229 -47.34 -1.90 -47.87
CA PHE A 229 -47.53 -2.16 -46.44
C PHE A 229 -48.09 -0.92 -45.72
N ASP A 230 -49.02 -1.15 -44.79
CA ASP A 230 -49.59 -0.11 -43.93
C ASP A 230 -48.93 -0.08 -42.55
N GLN A 231 -49.21 0.97 -41.77
CA GLN A 231 -48.69 1.16 -40.40
C GLN A 231 -47.16 1.02 -40.29
N VAL A 232 -46.42 1.55 -41.26
CA VAL A 232 -44.96 1.45 -41.29
C VAL A 232 -44.33 2.40 -40.25
N GLU A 233 -43.79 1.82 -39.16
CA GLU A 233 -43.20 2.50 -38.00
C GLU A 233 -41.70 2.16 -37.90
N ARG A 234 -40.84 3.15 -37.65
CA ARG A 234 -39.45 2.92 -37.21
C ARG A 234 -39.32 3.10 -35.69
N VAL A 235 -38.64 2.16 -35.06
CA VAL A 235 -38.30 2.17 -33.64
C VAL A 235 -36.79 2.11 -33.48
N GLY A 236 -36.20 2.99 -32.69
CA GLY A 236 -34.74 3.04 -32.47
C GLY A 236 -33.99 3.99 -33.42
N GLU A 237 -32.68 4.09 -33.22
CA GLU A 237 -31.81 5.11 -33.80
C GLU A 237 -30.41 4.55 -34.09
N GLY A 238 -29.70 5.19 -35.03
CA GLY A 238 -28.34 4.79 -35.43
C GLY A 238 -28.32 3.38 -36.03
N GLU A 239 -27.43 2.52 -35.55
CA GLU A 239 -27.34 1.12 -36.00
C GLU A 239 -28.46 0.22 -35.44
N TYR A 240 -29.14 0.65 -34.38
CA TYR A 240 -30.11 -0.17 -33.63
C TYR A 240 -31.52 0.28 -33.92
N PHE A 241 -32.08 -0.24 -35.02
CA PHE A 241 -33.41 0.09 -35.50
C PHE A 241 -34.24 -1.17 -35.78
N LEU A 242 -35.56 -1.04 -35.61
CA LEU A 242 -36.56 -1.93 -36.17
C LEU A 242 -37.43 -1.14 -37.14
N VAL A 243 -37.83 -1.77 -38.25
CA VAL A 243 -38.95 -1.30 -39.06
C VAL A 243 -40.09 -2.30 -38.91
N LEU A 244 -41.23 -1.81 -38.45
CA LEU A 244 -42.46 -2.57 -38.29
C LEU A 244 -43.44 -2.18 -39.38
N ALA A 245 -44.20 -3.15 -39.87
CA ALA A 245 -45.18 -2.92 -40.93
C ALA A 245 -46.29 -3.98 -40.92
N ARG A 246 -47.51 -3.59 -41.26
CA ARG A 246 -48.64 -4.52 -41.42
C ARG A 246 -48.76 -4.95 -42.88
N ARG A 247 -48.95 -6.26 -43.10
CA ARG A 247 -49.05 -6.82 -44.46
C ARG A 247 -50.42 -6.49 -45.07
N PRO A 248 -50.49 -5.95 -46.31
CA PRO A 248 -51.74 -5.72 -46.99
C PRO A 248 -52.36 -7.04 -47.51
N GLU A 249 -53.64 -6.98 -47.92
CA GLU A 249 -54.33 -8.08 -48.59
C GLU A 249 -53.58 -8.53 -49.87
N ALA A 250 -53.09 -7.56 -50.66
CA ALA A 250 -52.24 -7.77 -51.83
C ALA A 250 -51.08 -6.77 -51.83
N LEU A 251 -49.91 -7.21 -52.32
CA LEU A 251 -48.71 -6.37 -52.43
C LEU A 251 -48.71 -5.58 -53.75
N GLU A 252 -48.26 -4.32 -53.70
CA GLU A 252 -47.97 -3.49 -54.88
C GLU A 252 -46.44 -3.38 -55.09
N VAL A 253 -45.99 -2.72 -56.17
CA VAL A 253 -44.58 -2.29 -56.36
C VAL A 253 -44.58 -0.96 -57.13
N LYS A 254 -43.76 0.02 -56.76
CA LYS A 254 -43.71 1.39 -57.35
C LYS A 254 -42.27 1.90 -57.53
N GLU A 255 -41.99 2.69 -58.57
CA GLU A 255 -40.64 2.81 -59.17
C GLU A 255 -39.66 3.97 -58.71
N ALA A 256 -39.79 4.77 -57.60
CA ALA A 256 -39.03 6.09 -57.46
C ALA A 256 -38.59 6.79 -56.05
N ALA A 257 -37.35 6.80 -55.39
CA ALA A 257 -37.03 7.41 -53.94
C ALA A 257 -35.51 7.93 -53.27
N TRP A 258 -35.16 8.95 -52.21
CA TRP A 258 -33.79 9.75 -51.56
C TRP A 258 -33.47 10.69 -50.07
N SER A 259 -32.23 11.28 -49.48
CA SER A 259 -31.74 12.04 -48.03
C SER A 259 -30.41 13.13 -47.55
N LEU A 260 -30.09 13.94 -46.31
CA LEU A 260 -28.84 14.95 -45.70
C LEU A 260 -28.50 15.69 -44.11
N ALA A 261 -27.37 16.52 -43.57
CA ALA A 261 -26.93 17.27 -42.09
C ALA A 261 -25.66 18.43 -41.59
N VAL A 262 -25.31 19.12 -40.29
CA VAL A 262 -24.10 20.21 -39.70
C VAL A 262 -23.69 20.85 -38.08
N ASP A 263 -22.71 21.87 -37.60
CA ASP A 263 -21.81 22.34 -36.21
C ASP A 263 -21.57 23.91 -35.38
N GLU A 264 -20.74 24.71 -34.39
CA GLU A 264 -19.44 25.10 -33.34
C GLU A 264 -19.40 26.39 -32.10
N GLU A 265 -18.56 27.18 -31.11
CA GLU A 265 -17.24 27.57 -30.08
C GLU A 265 -17.18 28.94 -28.92
N ALA A 266 -16.36 29.73 -27.92
CA ALA A 266 -15.05 30.15 -26.93
C ALA A 266 -14.99 31.45 -25.70
N SER A 267 -14.15 32.21 -24.70
CA SER A 267 -12.85 32.55 -23.65
C SER A 267 -12.69 33.98 -22.56
N LEU A 268 -11.87 34.71 -21.51
CA LEU A 268 -10.60 35.00 -20.38
C LEU A 268 -10.37 36.35 -19.20
N GLU A 269 -9.39 36.64 -18.10
CA GLU A 269 -9.14 37.82 -16.86
C GLU A 269 -7.75 38.41 -15.90
N LEU A 270 -7.58 39.38 -14.73
CA LEU A 270 -6.34 40.16 -13.84
C LEU A 270 -6.20 40.98 -12.24
N GLU A 271 -5.09 41.72 -11.53
CA GLU A 271 -4.70 42.35 -9.97
C GLU A 271 -3.70 43.75 -9.45
N GLU A 272 -3.05 44.47 -8.29
CA GLU A 272 -2.59 44.80 -6.66
C GLU A 272 -2.00 46.34 -5.98
N ALA A 273 -1.29 47.05 -4.85
CA ALA A 273 -0.42 47.20 -3.39
C ALA A 273 0.03 48.61 -2.37
N PRO A 274 0.75 48.79 -1.05
CA PRO A 274 1.05 50.02 0.10
C PRO A 274 2.35 50.45 1.27
N LEU A 275 2.51 51.55 2.29
CA LEU A 275 3.73 52.13 3.35
C LEU A 275 3.82 52.92 4.97
N ARG A 276 4.78 53.89 5.63
CA ARG A 276 5.34 54.26 7.22
C ARG A 276 5.95 55.73 8.05
N VAL A 277 6.50 56.00 9.42
CA VAL A 277 6.99 57.32 10.42
C VAL A 277 8.07 57.33 11.83
N PRO A 278 8.56 58.14 13.04
CA PRO A 278 8.78 59.52 14.02
C PRO A 278 10.14 59.92 15.14
N VAL A 279 10.61 60.75 16.32
CA VAL A 279 10.57 61.97 17.51
C VAL A 279 11.84 62.46 18.70
N LEU A 280 11.96 63.49 19.79
CA LEU A 280 13.16 64.10 20.85
C LEU A 280 13.15 65.02 22.40
N VAL A 281 14.22 65.69 23.22
CA VAL A 281 14.45 66.38 24.79
C VAL A 281 15.56 67.65 25.32
N GLN A 282 16.17 68.35 26.52
CA GLN A 282 16.49 68.64 28.16
C GLN A 282 17.10 70.13 28.90
N GLU A 283 17.77 70.78 30.09
CA GLU A 283 18.70 70.85 31.52
C GLU A 283 18.88 72.16 32.73
N ASP A 284 19.90 72.49 33.78
CA ASP A 284 20.13 73.65 35.02
C ASP A 284 21.44 73.97 36.19
N LEU A 285 21.54 74.79 37.45
CA LEU A 285 22.72 75.57 38.43
C LEU A 285 22.90 76.24 40.08
N SER A 286 24.04 76.34 41.05
CA SER A 286 24.51 77.08 42.52
C SER A 286 25.19 76.59 44.11
N GLU A 287 25.61 77.37 45.30
CA GLU A 287 26.59 77.35 46.72
C GLU A 287 26.70 76.54 48.28
N VAL A 288 27.01 77.05 49.64
CA VAL A 288 26.94 76.76 51.33
C VAL A 288 27.76 75.93 52.56
N ARG A 289 27.49 76.04 54.00
CA ARG A 289 27.96 75.33 55.38
C ARG A 289 27.07 74.96 56.71
N GLU A 290 27.02 75.78 57.81
CA GLU A 290 26.87 75.38 59.29
C GLU A 290 25.51 74.83 59.76
N LEU A 291 24.43 75.39 59.20
CA LEU A 291 23.03 75.12 59.53
C LEU A 291 22.66 73.63 59.44
N LEU A 292 23.50 72.88 58.72
CA LEU A 292 23.44 71.45 58.49
C LEU A 292 23.58 70.62 59.76
N ALA A 293 24.55 70.95 60.62
CA ALA A 293 24.78 70.22 61.87
C ALA A 293 23.61 70.40 62.86
N ALA A 294 22.87 71.51 62.73
CA ALA A 294 21.65 71.80 63.49
C ALA A 294 20.38 71.20 62.86
N GLY A 295 20.48 70.43 61.78
CA GLY A 295 19.34 69.87 61.05
C GLY A 295 18.51 70.89 60.25
N ARG A 296 18.97 72.15 60.15
CA ARG A 296 18.27 73.26 59.48
C ARG A 296 18.51 73.28 57.98
N TYR A 297 18.36 72.12 57.34
CA TYR A 297 18.78 71.91 55.96
C TYR A 297 18.14 72.90 54.96
N ALA A 298 16.93 73.41 55.19
CA ALA A 298 16.32 74.40 54.31
C ALA A 298 17.04 75.76 54.35
N GLU A 299 17.51 76.19 55.53
CA GLU A 299 18.36 77.37 55.69
C GLU A 299 19.74 77.12 55.04
N VAL A 300 20.23 75.87 55.03
CA VAL A 300 21.42 75.48 54.25
C VAL A 300 21.21 75.70 52.74
N LEU A 301 20.01 75.47 52.20
CA LEU A 301 19.78 75.65 50.76
C LEU A 301 19.51 77.11 50.35
N ALA A 302 19.01 77.92 51.28
CA ALA A 302 18.68 79.34 51.03
C ALA A 302 19.90 80.23 50.76
N GLN A 303 21.11 79.75 51.02
CA GLN A 303 22.35 80.51 50.79
C GLN A 303 22.85 80.33 49.32
N LEU A 304 21.97 79.84 48.40
CA LEU A 304 22.24 79.33 47.01
C LEU A 304 21.14 79.69 45.95
N PRO A 305 21.15 79.14 44.68
CA PRO A 305 20.45 77.84 44.32
C PRO A 305 21.21 76.47 44.22
N GLU A 306 21.68 75.92 43.08
CA GLU A 306 21.92 74.44 42.92
C GLU A 306 23.37 73.80 42.95
N GLU A 307 24.23 73.83 41.89
CA GLU A 307 25.69 73.50 41.70
C GLU A 307 26.87 74.53 42.00
N VAL A 308 27.96 74.15 42.70
CA VAL A 308 29.27 74.86 42.91
C VAL A 308 30.46 73.91 43.13
N GLU A 309 31.69 74.42 43.27
CA GLU A 309 32.93 73.67 43.48
C GLU A 309 33.53 73.72 44.91
N GLY A 310 34.44 72.77 45.16
CA GLY A 310 35.20 72.66 46.40
C GLY A 310 34.35 72.36 47.63
N GLU A 311 34.84 72.79 48.78
CA GLU A 311 34.27 72.35 50.05
C GLU A 311 32.84 72.87 50.28
N ALA A 312 32.43 74.04 49.76
CA ALA A 312 31.03 74.50 49.78
C ALA A 312 30.08 73.43 49.21
N ALA A 313 30.52 72.82 48.13
CA ALA A 313 29.82 71.77 47.46
C ALA A 313 29.67 70.48 48.33
N CYS A 314 30.65 70.18 49.17
CA CYS A 314 30.57 69.05 50.10
C CYS A 314 29.32 69.11 51.02
N LEU A 315 28.92 70.31 51.45
CA LEU A 315 27.89 70.47 52.49
C LEU A 315 26.55 70.97 51.97
N ARG A 316 26.49 71.66 50.83
CA ARG A 316 25.27 71.62 50.00
C ARG A 316 24.89 70.17 49.71
N GLY A 317 25.85 69.35 49.29
CA GLY A 317 25.67 67.90 49.14
C GLY A 317 25.08 67.21 50.38
N ARG A 318 25.69 67.41 51.56
CA ARG A 318 25.19 66.85 52.84
C ARG A 318 23.76 67.30 53.18
N ALA A 319 23.38 68.55 52.91
CA ALA A 319 22.06 69.07 53.28
C ALA A 319 20.97 68.74 52.25
N LEU A 320 21.31 68.74 50.97
CA LEU A 320 20.45 68.23 49.90
C LEU A 320 20.15 66.75 50.08
N PHE A 321 21.18 65.95 50.40
CA PHE A 321 21.01 64.54 50.71
C PHE A 321 20.06 64.33 51.89
N ALA A 322 20.15 65.17 52.92
CA ALA A 322 19.22 65.17 54.05
C ALA A 322 17.82 65.71 53.73
N LEU A 323 17.65 66.47 52.64
CA LEU A 323 16.37 66.97 52.10
C LEU A 323 15.88 66.20 50.86
N SER A 324 16.52 65.08 50.52
CA SER A 324 16.23 64.26 49.34
C SER A 324 16.32 64.95 47.97
N ARG A 325 17.06 66.07 47.86
CA ARG A 325 17.31 66.80 46.60
C ARG A 325 18.59 66.29 45.91
N TYR A 326 18.58 65.02 45.51
CA TYR A 326 19.80 64.26 45.21
C TYR A 326 20.56 64.65 43.92
N ALA A 327 19.90 65.23 42.90
CA ALA A 327 20.51 65.51 41.59
C ALA A 327 21.61 66.57 41.71
N GLU A 328 21.16 67.73 42.19
CA GLU A 328 21.97 68.81 42.70
C GLU A 328 23.07 68.28 43.62
N ALA A 329 22.75 67.34 44.52
CA ALA A 329 23.73 66.86 45.50
C ALA A 329 24.93 66.16 44.83
N GLU A 330 24.73 65.42 43.74
CA GLU A 330 25.83 64.77 43.02
C GLU A 330 26.62 65.76 42.17
N GLU A 331 25.94 66.61 41.40
CA GLU A 331 26.56 67.66 40.59
C GLU A 331 27.49 68.56 41.41
N VAL A 332 27.02 68.89 42.60
CA VAL A 332 27.73 69.66 43.61
C VAL A 332 28.87 68.80 44.21
N LEU A 333 28.58 67.64 44.81
CA LEU A 333 29.61 66.79 45.44
C LEU A 333 30.73 66.36 44.49
N ARG A 334 30.43 66.18 43.20
CA ARG A 334 31.39 65.90 42.12
C ARG A 334 32.50 66.93 42.04
N ARG A 335 32.15 68.19 42.25
CA ARG A 335 33.07 69.33 42.23
C ARG A 335 33.77 69.52 43.59
N ALA A 336 33.42 68.75 44.63
CA ALA A 336 33.86 68.96 46.01
C ALA A 336 35.21 68.32 46.39
N LEU A 337 35.67 67.33 45.62
CA LEU A 337 37.06 66.82 45.61
C LEU A 337 37.69 66.49 46.99
N SER A 338 36.95 65.82 47.88
CA SER A 338 37.47 65.35 49.18
C SER A 338 36.95 63.94 49.52
N GLU A 339 37.69 63.17 50.33
CA GLU A 339 37.31 61.78 50.65
C GLU A 339 35.95 61.66 51.34
N GLU A 340 35.61 62.56 52.26
CA GLU A 340 34.28 62.55 52.89
C GLU A 340 33.18 63.03 51.95
N ALA A 341 33.51 63.86 50.95
CA ALA A 341 32.57 64.20 49.89
C ALA A 341 32.32 62.97 49.00
N GLU A 342 33.36 62.23 48.61
CA GLU A 342 33.23 61.03 47.79
C GLU A 342 32.54 59.86 48.53
N ASP A 343 32.79 59.67 49.83
CA ASP A 343 32.07 58.68 50.66
C ASP A 343 30.55 58.96 50.72
N LEU A 344 30.17 60.24 50.79
CA LEU A 344 28.77 60.68 50.74
C LEU A 344 28.20 60.66 49.32
N ARG A 345 28.97 61.12 48.33
CA ARG A 345 28.61 61.14 46.92
C ARG A 345 28.32 59.74 46.43
N ALA A 346 29.06 58.75 46.90
CA ALA A 346 28.77 57.34 46.64
C ALA A 346 27.37 56.95 47.14
N MET A 347 26.89 57.45 48.29
CA MET A 347 25.52 57.25 48.77
C MET A 347 24.48 58.06 47.96
N VAL A 348 24.78 59.32 47.62
CA VAL A 348 23.94 60.17 46.75
C VAL A 348 23.75 59.58 45.35
N LEU A 349 24.80 59.01 44.77
CA LEU A 349 24.75 58.29 43.49
C LEU A 349 23.78 57.10 43.54
N VAL A 350 23.62 56.43 44.70
CA VAL A 350 22.58 55.38 44.86
C VAL A 350 21.17 55.98 44.81
N GLU A 351 20.95 57.13 45.45
CA GLU A 351 19.65 57.81 45.45
C GLU A 351 19.28 58.38 44.07
N LEU A 352 20.28 58.61 43.20
CA LEU A 352 20.10 59.01 41.80
C LEU A 352 19.96 57.87 40.79
N GLY A 353 20.20 56.62 41.20
CA GLY A 353 20.23 55.49 40.27
C GLY A 353 21.56 55.29 39.53
N GLU A 354 22.61 56.03 39.89
CA GLU A 354 23.95 55.97 39.33
C GLU A 354 24.80 54.85 39.96
N TYR A 355 24.20 53.64 40.01
CA TYR A 355 24.68 52.52 40.81
C TYR A 355 26.06 51.99 40.40
N GLU A 356 26.39 52.00 39.10
CA GLU A 356 27.72 51.60 38.59
C GLU A 356 28.83 52.54 39.09
N ARG A 357 28.54 53.85 39.16
CA ARG A 357 29.47 54.88 39.66
C ARG A 357 29.64 54.80 41.18
N ALA A 358 28.55 54.48 41.90
CA ALA A 358 28.56 54.32 43.36
C ALA A 358 29.34 53.07 43.83
N ARG A 359 29.24 51.95 43.09
CA ARG A 359 29.73 50.62 43.49
C ARG A 359 31.16 50.60 44.05
N PRO A 360 32.22 51.00 43.32
CA PRO A 360 33.59 50.73 43.74
C PRO A 360 33.99 51.42 45.05
N ARG A 361 33.44 52.62 45.33
CA ARG A 361 33.69 53.31 46.61
C ARG A 361 32.91 52.65 47.75
N LEU A 362 31.66 52.24 47.52
CA LEU A 362 30.86 51.52 48.53
C LEU A 362 31.40 50.11 48.84
N GLU A 363 31.96 49.39 47.86
CA GLU A 363 32.63 48.10 48.05
C GLU A 363 33.85 48.25 48.99
N ALA A 364 34.64 49.33 48.86
CA ALA A 364 35.74 49.64 49.78
C ALA A 364 35.26 50.06 51.19
N LEU A 365 34.09 50.70 51.30
CA LEU A 365 33.53 51.18 52.56
C LEU A 365 32.76 50.12 53.37
N ALA A 366 32.33 49.02 52.75
CA ALA A 366 31.50 47.99 53.39
C ALA A 366 32.08 47.42 54.69
N GLY A 367 33.41 47.35 54.79
CA GLY A 367 34.12 46.92 56.01
C GLY A 367 33.89 47.81 57.22
N ARG A 368 33.48 49.08 57.04
CA ARG A 368 33.10 50.00 58.13
C ARG A 368 31.70 49.71 58.71
N GLY A 369 30.90 48.86 58.06
CA GLY A 369 29.59 48.43 58.53
C GLY A 369 28.48 49.50 58.46
N GLY A 370 27.37 49.23 59.15
CA GLY A 370 26.23 50.14 59.25
C GLY A 370 25.63 50.54 57.90
N ARG A 371 25.30 51.83 57.75
CA ARG A 371 24.58 52.35 56.58
C ARG A 371 25.32 52.14 55.25
N TYR A 372 26.66 52.11 55.23
CA TYR A 372 27.42 51.81 54.00
C TYR A 372 27.09 50.44 53.41
N ARG A 373 26.77 49.44 54.26
CA ARG A 373 26.30 48.12 53.80
C ARG A 373 24.87 48.16 53.26
N ILE A 374 23.97 48.99 53.81
CA ILE A 374 22.64 49.21 53.20
C ILE A 374 22.79 49.87 51.83
N TYR A 375 23.61 50.91 51.69
CA TYR A 375 23.82 51.58 50.40
C TYR A 375 24.48 50.67 49.36
N LEU A 376 25.49 49.87 49.74
CA LEU A 376 26.05 48.84 48.86
C LEU A 376 25.02 47.76 48.50
N GLY A 377 24.20 47.34 49.45
CA GLY A 377 23.10 46.40 49.22
C GLY A 377 22.08 46.94 48.21
N ARG A 378 21.71 48.23 48.31
CA ARG A 378 20.83 48.90 47.34
C ARG A 378 21.46 48.98 45.95
N VAL A 379 22.76 49.30 45.85
CA VAL A 379 23.52 49.21 44.57
C VAL A 379 23.44 47.80 43.98
N TYR A 380 23.74 46.77 44.76
CA TYR A 380 23.67 45.39 44.30
C TYR A 380 22.25 44.94 43.93
N LEU A 381 21.23 45.42 44.64
CA LEU A 381 19.82 45.13 44.35
C LEU A 381 19.44 45.68 42.97
N SER A 382 19.72 46.96 42.72
CA SER A 382 19.42 47.62 41.44
C SER A 382 20.27 47.10 40.27
N LEU A 383 21.53 46.72 40.52
CA LEU A 383 22.40 46.06 39.53
C LEU A 383 22.08 44.56 39.33
N GLY A 384 21.01 44.04 39.92
CA GLY A 384 20.59 42.65 39.72
C GLY A 384 21.44 41.60 40.44
N ARG A 385 22.36 42.00 41.34
CA ARG A 385 23.20 41.13 42.19
C ARG A 385 22.48 40.77 43.50
N TYR A 386 21.24 40.27 43.41
CA TYR A 386 20.34 40.09 44.56
C TYR A 386 20.90 39.25 45.72
N ALA A 387 21.75 38.24 45.43
CA ALA A 387 22.38 37.43 46.46
C ALA A 387 23.39 38.26 47.30
N ASP A 388 24.25 39.03 46.61
CA ASP A 388 25.19 39.93 47.27
C ASP A 388 24.44 41.04 48.03
N ALA A 389 23.35 41.56 47.45
CA ALA A 389 22.47 42.55 48.08
C ALA A 389 21.90 42.02 49.41
N LEU A 390 21.26 40.85 49.39
CA LEU A 390 20.70 40.20 50.58
C LEU A 390 21.76 40.00 51.67
N ARG A 391 22.98 39.56 51.29
CA ARG A 391 24.09 39.44 52.23
C ARG A 391 24.42 40.78 52.90
N GLN A 392 24.55 41.86 52.14
CA GLN A 392 24.86 43.18 52.70
C GLN A 392 23.75 43.72 53.60
N PHE A 393 22.47 43.46 53.27
CA PHE A 393 21.35 43.85 54.13
C PHE A 393 21.35 43.06 55.45
N VAL A 394 21.53 41.74 55.41
CA VAL A 394 21.57 40.89 56.61
C VAL A 394 22.80 41.20 57.48
N GLU A 395 23.98 41.32 56.88
CA GLU A 395 25.22 41.70 57.59
C GLU A 395 25.24 43.16 58.07
N SER A 396 24.26 44.00 57.72
CA SER A 396 24.17 45.37 58.23
C SER A 396 23.67 45.45 59.68
N GLY A 397 22.85 44.49 60.12
CA GLY A 397 22.24 44.44 61.45
C GLY A 397 21.29 45.60 61.79
N LEU A 398 20.90 46.43 60.82
CA LEU A 398 20.13 47.65 61.01
C LEU A 398 18.62 47.44 60.70
N PRO A 399 17.69 47.94 61.52
CA PRO A 399 16.25 47.85 61.25
C PRO A 399 15.81 48.49 59.92
N GLU A 400 16.51 49.54 59.46
CA GLU A 400 16.22 50.16 58.16
C GLU A 400 16.42 49.18 56.97
N ALA A 401 17.11 48.05 57.17
CA ALA A 401 17.33 47.05 56.13
C ALA A 401 16.14 46.10 55.90
N GLU A 402 15.18 45.96 56.82
CA GLU A 402 14.12 44.94 56.74
C GLU A 402 13.28 45.00 55.45
N GLY A 403 12.97 46.21 54.98
CA GLY A 403 12.25 46.41 53.72
C GLY A 403 13.04 45.89 52.51
N TYR A 404 14.34 46.18 52.46
CA TYR A 404 15.23 45.75 51.39
C TYR A 404 15.60 44.26 51.46
N VAL A 405 15.63 43.66 52.67
CA VAL A 405 15.70 42.20 52.84
C VAL A 405 14.50 41.53 52.18
N ARG A 406 13.29 42.05 52.42
CA ARG A 406 12.06 41.54 51.79
C ARG A 406 12.11 41.66 50.27
N GLU A 407 12.44 42.84 49.75
CA GLU A 407 12.56 43.06 48.30
C GLU A 407 13.61 42.11 47.68
N ALA A 408 14.79 41.98 48.28
CA ALA A 408 15.83 41.06 47.79
C ALA A 408 15.38 39.59 47.79
N LEU A 409 14.65 39.14 48.83
CA LEU A 409 14.07 37.79 48.89
C LEU A 409 12.97 37.59 47.83
N GLU A 410 12.13 38.59 47.57
CA GLU A 410 11.14 38.57 46.49
C GLU A 410 11.83 38.45 45.12
N ARG A 411 12.85 39.26 44.84
CA ARG A 411 13.65 39.19 43.60
C ARG A 411 14.42 37.87 43.43
N ILE A 412 14.92 37.29 44.53
CA ILE A 412 15.52 35.94 44.51
C ILE A 412 14.45 34.88 44.22
N THR A 413 13.26 34.99 44.81
CA THR A 413 12.13 34.08 44.58
C THR A 413 11.62 34.18 43.14
N GLU A 414 11.52 35.38 42.56
CA GLU A 414 11.21 35.58 41.13
C GLU A 414 12.22 34.85 40.22
N ARG A 415 13.53 34.95 40.51
CA ARG A 415 14.55 34.18 39.77
C ARG A 415 14.44 32.68 40.01
N MET A 416 14.14 32.22 41.23
CA MET A 416 13.92 30.78 41.51
C MET A 416 12.70 30.24 40.75
N ARG A 417 11.59 30.99 40.67
CA ARG A 417 10.42 30.66 39.81
C ARG A 417 10.82 30.58 38.34
N ARG A 418 11.66 31.50 37.86
CA ARG A 418 12.15 31.51 36.48
C ARG A 418 13.00 30.27 36.17
N PHE A 419 14.04 30.01 36.96
CA PHE A 419 14.89 28.81 36.79
C PHE A 419 14.08 27.52 36.92
N ALA A 420 13.08 27.45 37.81
CA ALA A 420 12.17 26.31 37.93
C ALA A 420 11.28 26.08 36.69
N ARG A 421 10.99 27.11 35.90
CA ARG A 421 10.31 27.00 34.58
C ARG A 421 11.28 26.64 33.46
N GLU A 422 12.52 27.11 33.54
CA GLU A 422 13.59 26.82 32.58
C GLU A 422 14.21 25.42 32.79
N GLY A 423 13.90 24.75 33.90
CA GLY A 423 14.40 23.41 34.26
C GLY A 423 15.70 23.41 35.08
N GLU A 424 16.23 24.59 35.42
CA GLU A 424 17.51 24.81 36.09
C GLU A 424 17.46 24.58 37.61
N TRP A 425 17.06 23.37 38.02
CA TRP A 425 16.90 23.01 39.44
C TRP A 425 18.20 23.11 40.26
N ALA A 426 19.38 23.05 39.62
CA ALA A 426 20.66 23.31 40.28
C ALA A 426 20.85 24.78 40.67
N GLU A 427 20.39 25.72 39.84
CA GLU A 427 20.35 27.16 40.16
C GLU A 427 19.30 27.46 41.25
N VAL A 428 18.15 26.78 41.24
CA VAL A 428 17.13 26.88 42.31
C VAL A 428 17.70 26.39 43.65
N SER A 429 18.34 25.20 43.66
CA SER A 429 18.93 24.61 44.87
C SER A 429 20.01 25.50 45.48
N ARG A 430 20.93 26.04 44.66
CA ARG A 430 21.98 26.96 45.11
C ARG A 430 21.44 28.26 45.72
N ARG A 431 20.29 28.77 45.27
CA ARG A 431 19.66 29.97 45.86
C ARG A 431 18.91 29.69 47.15
N ALA A 432 18.28 28.51 47.28
CA ALA A 432 17.71 28.08 48.55
C ALA A 432 18.82 27.83 49.60
N GLU A 433 19.88 27.13 49.21
CA GLU A 433 21.07 26.88 50.05
C GLU A 433 21.73 28.18 50.53
N PHE A 434 22.04 29.11 49.61
CA PHE A 434 22.62 30.41 49.97
C PHE A 434 21.78 31.19 51.02
N VAL A 435 20.45 31.10 50.98
CA VAL A 435 19.59 31.77 51.96
C VAL A 435 19.44 30.96 53.24
N GLU A 436 19.52 29.61 53.21
CA GLU A 436 19.67 28.79 54.41
C GLU A 436 20.97 29.13 55.17
N ASP A 437 22.07 29.31 54.43
CA ASP A 437 23.41 29.62 54.97
C ASP A 437 23.48 31.01 55.60
N LEU A 438 22.78 32.02 55.05
CA LEU A 438 22.69 33.35 55.66
C LEU A 438 21.85 33.35 56.93
N SER A 439 20.64 32.78 56.88
CA SER A 439 19.88 32.41 58.08
C SER A 439 18.70 31.51 57.67
N PRO A 440 18.50 30.36 58.34
CA PRO A 440 17.39 29.45 58.05
C PRO A 440 15.99 30.06 58.27
N THR A 441 15.87 31.22 58.91
CA THR A 441 14.61 31.98 59.09
C THR A 441 14.25 32.88 57.90
N LEU A 442 15.18 33.15 56.97
CA LEU A 442 14.93 33.99 55.79
C LEU A 442 14.24 33.24 54.64
N LEU A 443 14.18 31.91 54.72
CA LEU A 443 13.52 31.08 53.72
C LEU A 443 12.00 31.22 53.81
N THR A 444 11.41 31.91 52.83
CA THR A 444 9.96 32.03 52.69
C THR A 444 9.31 30.67 52.39
N ARG A 445 7.99 30.54 52.65
CA ARG A 445 7.20 29.33 52.31
C ARG A 445 7.43 28.87 50.86
N GLU A 446 7.50 29.81 49.91
CA GLU A 446 7.73 29.50 48.50
C GLU A 446 9.18 29.08 48.21
N MET A 447 10.17 29.73 48.83
CA MET A 447 11.57 29.30 48.71
C MET A 447 11.80 27.90 49.31
N LEU A 448 11.08 27.55 50.38
CA LEU A 448 11.06 26.20 50.92
C LEU A 448 10.41 25.20 49.94
N ARG A 449 9.24 25.51 49.36
CA ARG A 449 8.59 24.62 48.36
C ARG A 449 9.46 24.41 47.11
N LEU A 450 10.02 25.49 46.55
CA LEU A 450 10.91 25.43 45.38
C LEU A 450 12.22 24.72 45.72
N GLY A 451 12.81 24.99 46.89
CA GLY A 451 14.02 24.35 47.39
C GLY A 451 13.82 22.86 47.68
N LEU A 452 12.68 22.45 48.23
CA LEU A 452 12.29 21.06 48.45
C LEU A 452 12.21 20.31 47.12
N LYS A 453 11.49 20.85 46.13
CA LYS A 453 11.38 20.25 44.78
C LYS A 453 12.75 20.14 44.11
N ALA A 454 13.57 21.19 44.18
CA ALA A 454 14.93 21.17 43.66
C ALA A 454 15.81 20.10 44.33
N ALA A 455 15.78 20.00 45.66
CA ALA A 455 16.55 19.04 46.43
C ALA A 455 16.12 17.58 46.16
N LEU A 456 14.82 17.31 46.04
CA LEU A 456 14.28 16.01 45.65
C LEU A 456 14.75 15.61 44.24
N ILE A 457 14.62 16.48 43.25
CA ILE A 457 15.07 16.23 41.86
C ILE A 457 16.58 15.94 41.78
N GLN A 458 17.39 16.54 42.65
CA GLN A 458 18.84 16.27 42.75
C GLN A 458 19.20 15.07 43.65
N GLY A 459 18.23 14.42 44.31
CA GLY A 459 18.49 13.31 45.27
C GLY A 459 19.17 13.76 46.56
N LEU A 460 19.10 15.05 46.91
CA LEU A 460 19.71 15.65 48.11
C LEU A 460 18.81 15.43 49.33
N PHE A 461 18.53 14.17 49.66
CA PHE A 461 17.49 13.77 50.64
C PHE A 461 17.62 14.47 52.00
N ALA A 462 18.83 14.61 52.55
CA ALA A 462 19.06 15.30 53.84
C ALA A 462 18.83 16.83 53.80
N ARG A 463 18.77 17.45 52.61
CA ARG A 463 18.36 18.85 52.40
C ARG A 463 16.86 18.94 52.17
N ALA A 464 16.32 18.05 51.32
CA ALA A 464 14.88 17.90 51.14
C ALA A 464 14.18 17.68 52.48
N GLU A 465 14.74 16.86 53.37
CA GLU A 465 14.18 16.62 54.70
C GLU A 465 14.07 17.89 55.55
N ARG A 466 15.10 18.75 55.58
CA ARG A 466 15.03 20.01 56.35
C ARG A 466 13.94 20.93 55.83
N TYR A 467 13.83 21.07 54.51
CA TYR A 467 12.80 21.91 53.89
C TYR A 467 11.40 21.31 54.06
N ALA A 468 11.26 19.99 53.95
CA ALA A 468 10.01 19.26 54.17
C ALA A 468 9.52 19.36 55.62
N ARG A 469 10.44 19.20 56.61
CA ARG A 469 10.13 19.40 58.04
C ARG A 469 9.65 20.84 58.29
N ARG A 470 10.39 21.87 57.87
CA ARG A 470 9.96 23.27 58.05
C ARG A 470 8.65 23.62 57.37
N LEU A 471 8.30 22.96 56.26
CA LEU A 471 6.99 23.11 55.63
C LEU A 471 5.89 22.42 56.46
N ALA A 472 6.12 21.21 56.96
CA ALA A 472 5.20 20.53 57.86
C ALA A 472 5.00 21.28 59.21
N ASP A 473 6.07 21.89 59.74
CA ASP A 473 6.03 22.77 60.92
C ASP A 473 5.19 24.05 60.68
N LEU A 474 4.97 24.43 59.42
CA LEU A 474 4.11 25.53 58.97
C LEU A 474 2.71 25.06 58.50
N ASP A 475 2.38 23.79 58.73
CA ASP A 475 1.18 23.06 58.28
C ASP A 475 0.98 23.00 56.76
N GLU A 476 2.07 23.09 55.98
CA GLU A 476 2.04 23.07 54.52
C GLU A 476 2.03 21.63 53.96
N ALA A 477 1.03 21.33 53.13
CA ALA A 477 0.77 19.98 52.62
C ALA A 477 1.94 19.38 51.81
N GLU A 478 2.71 20.20 51.07
CA GLU A 478 3.89 19.73 50.33
C GLU A 478 5.04 19.33 51.26
N GLY A 479 5.07 19.83 52.50
CA GLY A 479 6.02 19.42 53.52
C GLY A 479 5.84 17.96 53.91
N PHE A 480 4.61 17.58 54.26
CA PHE A 480 4.26 16.19 54.59
C PHE A 480 4.52 15.24 53.41
N LEU A 481 4.16 15.61 52.18
CA LEU A 481 4.52 14.82 50.99
C LEU A 481 6.05 14.72 50.81
N GLY A 482 6.79 15.81 51.05
CA GLY A 482 8.25 15.81 51.05
C GLY A 482 8.86 14.80 52.03
N LEU A 483 8.30 14.69 53.24
CA LEU A 483 8.72 13.70 54.24
C LEU A 483 8.46 12.26 53.77
N ALA A 484 7.32 12.00 53.12
CA ALA A 484 7.03 10.69 52.54
C ALA A 484 8.05 10.30 51.45
N LEU A 485 8.34 11.21 50.50
CA LEU A 485 9.31 10.96 49.42
C LEU A 485 10.74 10.79 49.95
N VAL A 486 11.14 11.57 50.96
CA VAL A 486 12.44 11.42 51.64
C VAL A 486 12.56 10.09 52.37
N ALA A 487 11.52 9.63 53.07
CA ALA A 487 11.53 8.37 53.81
C ALA A 487 11.60 7.14 52.88
N LEU A 488 10.93 7.20 51.73
CA LEU A 488 11.07 6.22 50.64
C LEU A 488 12.42 6.35 49.88
N ARG A 489 13.10 7.50 50.01
CA ARG A 489 14.33 7.86 49.27
C ARG A 489 14.14 7.89 47.75
N VAL A 490 12.97 8.34 47.30
CA VAL A 490 12.64 8.57 45.89
C VAL A 490 12.54 10.08 45.59
N ARG A 491 12.89 10.48 44.37
CA ARG A 491 12.81 11.88 43.93
C ARG A 491 11.38 12.31 43.59
N SER A 492 10.53 11.36 43.22
CA SER A 492 9.11 11.55 42.92
C SER A 492 8.34 10.23 43.08
N PRO A 493 6.99 10.24 43.13
CA PRO A 493 6.19 9.01 43.14
C PRO A 493 6.44 8.08 41.95
N LEU A 494 6.96 8.59 40.82
CA LEU A 494 7.15 7.84 39.58
C LEU A 494 8.33 6.85 39.66
N GLU A 495 9.25 7.05 40.60
CA GLU A 495 10.41 6.18 40.86
C GLU A 495 10.09 5.04 41.84
N VAL A 496 8.93 5.08 42.52
CA VAL A 496 8.51 4.07 43.51
C VAL A 496 8.34 2.70 42.87
N ARG A 497 8.99 1.69 43.45
CA ARG A 497 9.01 0.34 42.90
C ARG A 497 7.73 -0.44 43.25
N PRO A 498 7.35 -1.45 42.44
CA PRO A 498 6.19 -2.29 42.73
C PRO A 498 6.25 -3.02 44.08
N MET A 499 7.46 -3.37 44.53
CA MET A 499 7.73 -4.14 45.77
C MET A 499 8.16 -3.27 46.95
N GLU A 500 7.97 -1.96 46.88
CA GLU A 500 8.40 -1.00 47.91
C GLU A 500 7.38 -0.90 49.05
N ASP A 501 7.83 -0.83 50.31
CA ASP A 501 6.91 -0.71 51.43
C ASP A 501 6.46 0.75 51.62
N LEU A 502 5.20 1.01 51.29
CA LEU A 502 4.55 2.31 51.46
C LEU A 502 3.92 2.49 52.84
N LYS A 503 3.87 1.44 53.68
CA LYS A 503 3.22 1.49 55.00
C LYS A 503 3.88 2.48 55.98
N PRO A 504 5.22 2.63 56.04
CA PRO A 504 5.87 3.59 56.96
C PRO A 504 5.55 5.06 56.67
N VAL A 505 5.10 5.39 55.45
CA VAL A 505 4.82 6.78 55.04
C VAL A 505 3.33 7.13 55.01
N GLU A 506 2.46 6.17 55.30
CA GLU A 506 1.01 6.39 55.42
C GLU A 506 0.61 7.59 56.30
N PRO A 507 1.25 7.85 57.48
CA PRO A 507 0.91 9.01 58.29
C PRO A 507 1.15 10.33 57.56
N TYR A 508 2.32 10.48 56.92
CA TYR A 508 2.68 11.68 56.16
C TYR A 508 1.75 11.90 54.95
N LEU A 509 1.40 10.83 54.24
CA LEU A 509 0.44 10.90 53.13
C LEU A 509 -0.98 11.28 53.62
N THR A 510 -1.37 10.82 54.81
CA THR A 510 -2.68 11.14 55.41
C THR A 510 -2.74 12.59 55.87
N GLU A 511 -1.71 13.09 56.55
CA GLU A 511 -1.63 14.49 56.98
C GLU A 511 -1.59 15.45 55.78
N ALA A 512 -0.82 15.13 54.72
CA ALA A 512 -0.79 15.91 53.48
C ALA A 512 -2.20 16.06 52.87
N LEU A 513 -2.93 14.94 52.74
CA LEU A 513 -4.27 14.89 52.16
C LEU A 513 -5.37 15.50 53.05
N ALA A 514 -5.11 15.65 54.35
CA ALA A 514 -5.99 16.41 55.25
C ALA A 514 -5.90 17.93 55.05
N ARG A 515 -4.79 18.44 54.47
CA ARG A 515 -4.62 19.88 54.15
C ARG A 515 -4.94 20.21 52.69
N ALA A 516 -4.47 19.39 51.75
CA ALA A 516 -4.71 19.62 50.32
C ALA A 516 -4.77 18.31 49.51
N GLU A 517 -5.63 18.29 48.48
CA GLU A 517 -5.77 17.15 47.55
C GLU A 517 -4.60 17.07 46.54
N ILE A 518 -3.38 16.82 47.02
CA ILE A 518 -2.19 16.71 46.17
C ILE A 518 -2.24 15.38 45.38
N PRO A 519 -2.18 15.40 44.02
CA PRO A 519 -2.28 14.19 43.19
C PRO A 519 -1.22 13.14 43.52
N GLU A 520 0.01 13.55 43.78
CA GLU A 520 1.13 12.70 44.18
C GLU A 520 0.87 11.95 45.50
N ALA A 521 0.22 12.58 46.47
CA ALA A 521 -0.14 11.95 47.73
C ALA A 521 -1.37 11.02 47.58
N LEU A 522 -2.36 11.42 46.76
CA LEU A 522 -3.49 10.56 46.39
C LEU A 522 -3.03 9.29 45.68
N LEU A 523 -2.06 9.41 44.76
CA LEU A 523 -1.45 8.29 44.03
C LEU A 523 -0.75 7.32 44.99
N LEU A 524 0.17 7.80 45.83
CA LEU A 524 0.93 6.93 46.75
C LEU A 524 0.02 6.23 47.78
N LEU A 525 -0.98 6.94 48.32
CA LEU A 525 -1.94 6.32 49.23
C LEU A 525 -2.88 5.34 48.50
N GLY A 526 -3.24 5.63 47.25
CA GLY A 526 -3.98 4.72 46.37
C GLY A 526 -3.21 3.42 46.09
N MET A 527 -1.93 3.52 45.75
CA MET A 527 -1.02 2.38 45.56
C MET A 527 -0.85 1.56 46.85
N LEU A 528 -0.75 2.20 48.03
CA LEU A 528 -0.74 1.48 49.31
C LEU A 528 -2.07 0.73 49.52
N ARG A 529 -3.22 1.37 49.30
CA ARG A 529 -4.53 0.74 49.46
C ARG A 529 -4.77 -0.40 48.47
N GLU A 530 -4.21 -0.34 47.27
CA GLU A 530 -4.20 -1.46 46.33
C GLU A 530 -3.38 -2.64 46.87
N ARG A 531 -2.15 -2.37 47.34
CA ARG A 531 -1.25 -3.39 47.93
C ARG A 531 -1.85 -4.02 49.21
N GLU A 532 -2.62 -3.26 49.98
CA GLU A 532 -3.41 -3.75 51.13
C GLU A 532 -4.69 -4.53 50.73
N GLY A 533 -5.01 -4.68 49.44
CA GLY A 533 -6.25 -5.31 48.96
C GLY A 533 -7.52 -4.49 49.21
N ARG A 534 -7.40 -3.25 49.67
CA ARG A 534 -8.50 -2.32 49.99
C ARG A 534 -8.99 -1.61 48.73
N HIS A 535 -9.33 -2.39 47.72
CA HIS A 535 -9.61 -1.93 46.36
C HIS A 535 -10.69 -0.84 46.26
N LEU A 536 -11.70 -0.83 47.14
CA LEU A 536 -12.74 0.22 47.19
C LEU A 536 -12.28 1.57 47.77
N GLU A 537 -11.16 1.60 48.50
CA GLU A 537 -10.47 2.84 48.88
C GLU A 537 -9.46 3.26 47.82
N ALA A 538 -8.69 2.29 47.30
CA ALA A 538 -7.74 2.52 46.21
C ALA A 538 -8.43 3.15 44.99
N LEU A 539 -9.59 2.63 44.58
CA LEU A 539 -10.41 3.16 43.48
C LEU A 539 -10.66 4.67 43.64
N ARG A 540 -11.23 5.08 44.78
CA ARG A 540 -11.61 6.48 45.06
C ARG A 540 -10.41 7.43 45.22
N LEU A 541 -9.26 6.91 45.62
CA LEU A 541 -8.01 7.68 45.71
C LEU A 541 -7.37 7.86 44.32
N LEU A 542 -7.31 6.78 43.53
CA LEU A 542 -6.71 6.76 42.20
C LEU A 542 -7.56 7.51 41.16
N GLU A 543 -8.90 7.49 41.27
CA GLU A 543 -9.79 8.35 40.48
C GLU A 543 -9.47 9.83 40.72
N ARG A 544 -9.44 10.27 42.00
CA ARG A 544 -9.06 11.65 42.35
C ARG A 544 -7.61 11.99 41.95
N ALA A 545 -6.68 11.05 42.01
CA ALA A 545 -5.31 11.24 41.54
C ALA A 545 -5.22 11.41 40.01
N ALA A 546 -6.04 10.67 39.26
CA ALA A 546 -6.08 10.72 37.80
C ALA A 546 -6.82 11.95 37.27
N ASP A 547 -7.88 12.41 37.96
CA ASP A 547 -8.66 13.61 37.60
C ASP A 547 -7.94 14.93 37.93
N ARG A 548 -7.04 14.92 38.93
CA ARG A 548 -6.30 16.12 39.40
C ARG A 548 -4.82 16.13 39.01
N GLY A 549 -4.26 14.98 38.69
CA GLY A 549 -2.86 14.84 38.26
C GLY A 549 -2.63 15.34 36.84
N THR A 550 -1.37 15.55 36.48
CA THR A 550 -0.96 15.91 35.12
C THR A 550 0.24 15.06 34.69
N GLY A 551 0.34 14.80 33.37
CA GLY A 551 1.41 13.97 32.80
C GLY A 551 1.50 12.57 33.43
N GLU A 552 2.72 12.09 33.63
CA GLU A 552 2.99 10.74 34.11
C GLU A 552 2.37 10.40 35.49
N VAL A 553 2.07 11.38 36.35
CA VAL A 553 1.42 11.12 37.65
C VAL A 553 -0.01 10.64 37.44
N ALA A 554 -0.77 11.30 36.56
CA ALA A 554 -2.09 10.83 36.15
C ALA A 554 -1.99 9.54 35.30
N GLY A 555 -0.93 9.40 34.47
CA GLY A 555 -0.67 8.17 33.73
C GLY A 555 -0.49 6.93 34.63
N LEU A 556 0.30 7.07 35.71
CA LEU A 556 0.50 6.02 36.71
C LEU A 556 -0.75 5.79 37.57
N ALA A 557 -1.50 6.85 37.89
CA ALA A 557 -2.80 6.71 38.55
C ALA A 557 -3.79 5.88 37.70
N TYR A 558 -3.88 6.13 36.39
CA TYR A 558 -4.70 5.32 35.48
C TYR A 558 -4.22 3.87 35.35
N HIS A 559 -2.91 3.61 35.41
CA HIS A 559 -2.35 2.24 35.39
C HIS A 559 -2.82 1.43 36.62
N HIS A 560 -2.67 1.99 37.82
CA HIS A 560 -3.15 1.37 39.06
C HIS A 560 -4.68 1.32 39.13
N LEU A 561 -5.39 2.33 38.58
CA LEU A 561 -6.84 2.32 38.50
C LEU A 561 -7.36 1.13 37.66
N ALA A 562 -6.71 0.84 36.54
CA ALA A 562 -7.03 -0.33 35.72
C ALA A 562 -6.78 -1.66 36.47
N GLN A 563 -5.70 -1.76 37.24
CA GLN A 563 -5.39 -2.94 38.08
C GLN A 563 -6.44 -3.13 39.18
N VAL A 564 -6.77 -2.07 39.93
CA VAL A 564 -7.86 -2.05 40.93
C VAL A 564 -9.21 -2.41 40.33
N LYS A 565 -9.56 -1.89 39.14
CA LYS A 565 -10.81 -2.24 38.45
C LYS A 565 -10.82 -3.70 37.98
N ARG A 566 -9.68 -4.26 37.55
CA ARG A 566 -9.52 -5.69 37.21
C ARG A 566 -9.70 -6.57 38.45
N ALA A 567 -9.12 -6.20 39.59
CA ALA A 567 -9.34 -6.89 40.88
C ALA A 567 -10.82 -6.83 41.33
N LEU A 568 -11.48 -5.69 41.15
CA LEU A 568 -12.92 -5.50 41.41
C LEU A 568 -13.85 -6.13 40.35
N ARG A 569 -13.31 -6.84 39.34
CA ARG A 569 -14.06 -7.48 38.25
C ARG A 569 -15.00 -6.52 37.50
N ARG A 570 -14.55 -5.28 37.26
CA ARG A 570 -15.25 -4.32 36.41
C ARG A 570 -15.24 -4.77 34.93
N PRO A 571 -16.14 -4.22 34.09
CA PRO A 571 -16.14 -4.50 32.65
C PRO A 571 -14.76 -4.27 32.01
N LEU A 572 -14.33 -5.19 31.15
CA LEU A 572 -13.01 -5.13 30.50
C LEU A 572 -12.79 -3.81 29.73
N LYS A 573 -13.85 -3.25 29.14
CA LYS A 573 -13.84 -1.95 28.47
C LYS A 573 -13.36 -0.79 29.36
N GLU A 574 -13.72 -0.79 30.65
CA GLU A 574 -13.26 0.22 31.61
C GLU A 574 -11.77 0.05 31.92
N ILE A 575 -11.34 -1.19 32.12
CA ILE A 575 -9.95 -1.57 32.45
C ILE A 575 -9.01 -1.22 31.30
N LEU A 576 -9.39 -1.55 30.07
CA LEU A 576 -8.64 -1.21 28.85
C LEU A 576 -8.71 0.30 28.55
N GLY A 577 -9.84 0.96 28.82
CA GLY A 577 -9.98 2.41 28.71
C GLY A 577 -9.03 3.17 29.66
N ASP A 578 -8.84 2.66 30.87
CA ASP A 578 -7.87 3.20 31.82
C ASP A 578 -6.42 2.90 31.39
N HIS A 579 -6.11 1.69 30.93
CA HIS A 579 -4.79 1.41 30.34
C HIS A 579 -4.48 2.28 29.10
N LYS A 580 -5.48 2.60 28.27
CA LYS A 580 -5.36 3.53 27.12
C LYS A 580 -5.07 4.96 27.58
N ARG A 581 -5.75 5.44 28.64
CA ARG A 581 -5.48 6.76 29.25
C ARG A 581 -4.11 6.84 29.93
N ALA A 582 -3.70 5.75 30.59
CA ALA A 582 -2.35 5.61 31.15
C ALA A 582 -1.28 5.72 30.05
N HIS A 583 -1.39 4.91 28.99
CA HIS A 583 -0.46 4.91 27.86
C HIS A 583 -0.30 6.29 27.21
N ALA A 584 -1.39 7.05 27.05
CA ALA A 584 -1.37 8.39 26.46
C ALA A 584 -0.64 9.45 27.31
N LEU A 585 -0.42 9.19 28.61
CA LEU A 585 0.26 10.08 29.55
C LEU A 585 1.64 9.56 29.99
N ARG A 586 1.87 8.24 29.87
CA ARG A 586 3.13 7.55 30.11
C ARG A 586 3.18 6.33 29.20
N ALA A 587 4.05 6.35 28.19
CA ALA A 587 4.12 5.29 27.20
C ALA A 587 4.35 3.89 27.82
N TYR A 588 3.81 2.87 27.17
CA TYR A 588 4.00 1.46 27.52
C TYR A 588 4.88 0.80 26.45
N PRO A 589 5.72 -0.19 26.81
CA PRO A 589 6.51 -0.94 25.83
C PRO A 589 5.60 -1.83 24.96
N ALA A 590 6.05 -2.15 23.74
CA ALA A 590 5.24 -2.86 22.76
C ALA A 590 4.75 -4.26 23.23
N PRO A 591 5.55 -5.08 23.95
CA PRO A 591 5.06 -6.36 24.49
C PRO A 591 3.86 -6.21 25.45
N TYR A 592 3.83 -5.15 26.27
CA TYR A 592 2.70 -4.92 27.18
C TYR A 592 1.43 -4.46 26.44
N LEU A 593 1.60 -3.62 25.41
CA LEU A 593 0.48 -3.20 24.54
C LEU A 593 -0.07 -4.39 23.73
N PHE A 594 0.79 -5.29 23.27
CA PHE A 594 0.42 -6.54 22.62
C PHE A 594 -0.36 -7.47 23.55
N GLN A 595 0.08 -7.66 24.79
CA GLN A 595 -0.66 -8.42 25.81
C GLN A 595 -2.06 -7.84 26.07
N LEU A 596 -2.19 -6.52 26.18
CA LEU A 596 -3.48 -5.84 26.33
C LEU A 596 -4.35 -5.98 25.07
N ALA A 597 -3.77 -5.96 23.85
CA ALA A 597 -4.50 -6.21 22.61
C ALA A 597 -5.01 -7.66 22.51
N GLN A 598 -4.23 -8.64 22.98
CA GLN A 598 -4.69 -10.03 23.12
C GLN A 598 -5.83 -10.15 24.15
N GLU A 599 -5.73 -9.49 25.31
CA GLU A 599 -6.79 -9.48 26.34
C GLU A 599 -8.09 -8.87 25.78
N ALA A 600 -7.98 -7.75 25.07
CA ALA A 600 -9.09 -7.07 24.42
C ALA A 600 -9.82 -7.96 23.39
N LEU A 601 -9.08 -8.62 22.49
CA LEU A 601 -9.69 -9.53 21.51
C LEU A 601 -10.32 -10.76 22.18
N LYS A 602 -9.66 -11.36 23.17
CA LYS A 602 -10.20 -12.50 23.95
C LYS A 602 -11.49 -12.12 24.70
N GLY A 603 -11.64 -10.85 25.09
CA GLY A 603 -12.86 -10.31 25.69
C GLY A 603 -13.90 -9.72 24.72
N GLY A 604 -13.68 -9.81 23.41
CA GLY A 604 -14.61 -9.33 22.37
C GLY A 604 -14.58 -7.82 22.08
N GLU A 605 -13.66 -7.06 22.69
CA GLU A 605 -13.48 -5.62 22.48
C GLU A 605 -12.58 -5.34 21.26
N GLU A 606 -13.00 -5.81 20.08
CA GLU A 606 -12.19 -5.85 18.84
C GLU A 606 -11.66 -4.47 18.40
N VAL A 607 -12.44 -3.40 18.61
CA VAL A 607 -12.02 -2.02 18.32
C VAL A 607 -10.85 -1.59 19.22
N LEU A 608 -10.94 -1.86 20.53
CA LEU A 608 -9.85 -1.56 21.48
C LEU A 608 -8.63 -2.42 21.20
N ALA A 609 -8.82 -3.69 20.81
CA ALA A 609 -7.72 -4.58 20.41
C ALA A 609 -6.93 -4.00 19.22
N ARG A 610 -7.62 -3.47 18.21
CA ARG A 610 -6.98 -2.85 17.03
C ARG A 610 -6.30 -1.52 17.37
N GLU A 611 -6.89 -0.69 18.22
CA GLU A 611 -6.23 0.53 18.71
C GLU A 611 -4.94 0.21 19.49
N LEU A 612 -4.99 -0.75 20.41
CA LEU A 612 -3.85 -1.18 21.23
C LEU A 612 -2.74 -1.80 20.38
N LEU A 613 -3.09 -2.60 19.37
CA LEU A 613 -2.13 -3.14 18.41
C LEU A 613 -1.47 -2.05 17.56
N SER A 614 -2.23 -1.02 17.13
CA SER A 614 -1.60 0.13 16.46
C SER A 614 -0.62 0.86 17.38
N ARG A 615 -0.93 1.02 18.69
CA ARG A 615 0.02 1.59 19.65
C ARG A 615 1.24 0.70 19.88
N ALA A 616 1.09 -0.63 19.88
CA ALA A 616 2.23 -1.55 19.91
C ALA A 616 3.11 -1.39 18.65
N ARG A 617 2.50 -1.12 17.49
CA ARG A 617 3.23 -0.82 16.24
C ARG A 617 3.94 0.53 16.29
N ASP A 618 3.29 1.57 16.80
CA ASP A 618 3.89 2.90 17.02
C ASP A 618 5.12 2.81 17.96
N ALA A 619 5.11 1.87 18.92
CA ALA A 619 6.19 1.60 19.86
C ALA A 619 7.28 0.61 19.35
N GLY A 620 7.06 -0.03 18.18
CA GLY A 620 8.00 -0.98 17.57
C GLY A 620 7.74 -2.46 17.90
N LEU A 621 7.36 -3.26 16.90
CA LEU A 621 7.01 -4.68 17.07
C LEU A 621 8.20 -5.66 17.14
N SER A 622 9.46 -5.19 17.15
CA SER A 622 10.64 -6.08 17.12
C SER A 622 10.72 -6.97 18.36
N GLU A 623 10.61 -6.38 19.56
CA GLU A 623 10.60 -7.13 20.82
C GLU A 623 9.45 -8.14 20.87
N VAL A 624 8.28 -7.75 20.36
CA VAL A 624 7.08 -8.59 20.29
C VAL A 624 7.27 -9.78 19.34
N ALA A 625 7.95 -9.57 18.21
CA ALA A 625 8.26 -10.62 17.25
C ALA A 625 9.36 -11.57 17.73
N GLU A 626 10.27 -11.11 18.61
CA GLU A 626 11.28 -11.95 19.25
C GLU A 626 10.67 -12.82 20.38
N GLU A 627 9.64 -12.34 21.09
CA GLU A 627 8.92 -13.11 22.12
C GLU A 627 7.82 -14.05 21.56
N ASP A 628 6.93 -13.56 20.69
CA ASP A 628 5.75 -14.28 20.20
C ASP A 628 5.36 -13.87 18.76
N LEU A 629 6.24 -14.18 17.79
CA LEU A 629 5.97 -13.97 16.36
C LEU A 629 4.63 -14.60 15.93
N MET A 630 4.31 -15.81 16.39
CA MET A 630 3.13 -16.55 15.90
C MET A 630 1.82 -15.95 16.44
N GLY A 631 1.76 -15.57 17.71
CA GLY A 631 0.63 -14.83 18.26
C GLY A 631 0.48 -13.44 17.67
N LEU A 632 1.60 -12.75 17.36
CA LEU A 632 1.58 -11.45 16.68
C LEU A 632 1.02 -11.56 15.26
N LEU A 633 1.46 -12.53 14.48
CA LEU A 633 0.95 -12.78 13.12
C LEU A 633 -0.54 -13.15 13.12
N ALA A 634 -0.98 -14.02 14.04
CA ALA A 634 -2.39 -14.39 14.16
C ALA A 634 -3.27 -13.20 14.59
N LEU A 635 -2.76 -12.31 15.46
CA LEU A 635 -3.47 -11.11 15.90
C LEU A 635 -3.56 -10.07 14.77
N LEU A 636 -2.48 -9.85 14.01
CA LEU A 636 -2.46 -8.99 12.82
C LEU A 636 -3.42 -9.49 11.74
N GLU A 637 -3.39 -10.79 11.42
CA GLU A 637 -4.31 -11.38 10.43
C GLU A 637 -5.77 -11.19 10.83
N ARG A 638 -6.10 -11.35 12.13
CA ARG A 638 -7.48 -11.23 12.62
C ARG A 638 -7.97 -9.78 12.72
N LEU A 639 -7.10 -8.80 12.99
CA LEU A 639 -7.50 -7.40 13.25
C LEU A 639 -7.23 -6.42 12.08
N GLU A 640 -6.17 -6.64 11.31
CA GLU A 640 -5.77 -5.79 10.20
C GLU A 640 -5.80 -6.51 8.84
N GLY A 641 -5.75 -7.84 8.81
CA GLY A 641 -5.89 -8.67 7.62
C GLY A 641 -4.59 -9.36 7.18
N PRO A 642 -4.64 -10.26 6.19
CA PRO A 642 -3.52 -11.13 5.84
C PRO A 642 -2.29 -10.38 5.31
N TRP A 643 -2.47 -9.21 4.69
CA TRP A 643 -1.35 -8.37 4.24
C TRP A 643 -0.49 -7.87 5.43
N ALA A 644 -1.12 -7.41 6.52
CA ALA A 644 -0.38 -6.88 7.68
C ALA A 644 0.48 -7.96 8.37
N ALA A 645 -0.04 -9.18 8.49
CA ALA A 645 0.73 -10.33 8.95
C ALA A 645 1.83 -10.71 7.95
N PHE A 646 1.52 -10.76 6.64
CA PHE A 646 2.48 -11.10 5.60
C PHE A 646 3.66 -10.13 5.56
N SER A 647 3.45 -8.81 5.58
CA SER A 647 4.54 -7.83 5.52
C SER A 647 5.53 -7.97 6.70
N LEU A 648 5.02 -8.26 7.90
CA LEU A 648 5.87 -8.53 9.07
C LEU A 648 6.68 -9.82 8.90
N LEU A 649 6.01 -10.91 8.49
CA LEU A 649 6.63 -12.21 8.27
C LEU A 649 7.69 -12.15 7.17
N TYR A 650 7.40 -11.48 6.05
CA TYR A 650 8.32 -11.30 4.93
C TYR A 650 9.62 -10.60 5.36
N GLN A 651 9.53 -9.56 6.19
CA GLN A 651 10.70 -8.88 6.75
C GLN A 651 11.53 -9.76 7.70
N ALA A 652 10.90 -10.70 8.42
CA ALA A 652 11.60 -11.69 9.24
C ALA A 652 12.26 -12.79 8.37
N LEU A 653 11.57 -13.25 7.32
CA LEU A 653 12.09 -14.22 6.35
C LEU A 653 13.32 -13.68 5.61
N GLY A 654 13.29 -12.43 5.13
CA GLY A 654 14.42 -11.79 4.46
C GLY A 654 15.69 -11.61 5.32
N ARG A 655 15.58 -11.75 6.65
CA ARG A 655 16.72 -11.76 7.59
C ARG A 655 17.22 -13.18 7.91
N THR A 656 16.50 -14.21 7.47
CA THR A 656 16.74 -15.60 7.84
C THR A 656 17.38 -16.35 6.66
N PRO A 657 18.68 -16.70 6.71
CA PRO A 657 19.40 -17.24 5.53
C PRO A 657 18.96 -18.65 5.10
N LYS A 658 18.14 -19.34 5.90
CA LYS A 658 17.37 -20.53 5.52
C LYS A 658 16.01 -20.50 6.25
N PRO A 659 14.95 -19.97 5.62
CA PRO A 659 13.60 -19.99 6.19
C PRO A 659 13.11 -21.39 6.57
N PRO A 660 12.51 -21.59 7.76
CA PRO A 660 11.74 -22.79 8.08
C PRO A 660 10.56 -22.97 7.12
N LEU A 661 10.24 -24.22 6.75
CA LEU A 661 9.17 -24.49 5.79
C LEU A 661 7.80 -24.06 6.33
N GLU A 662 7.57 -24.14 7.64
CA GLU A 662 6.32 -23.72 8.28
C GLU A 662 6.08 -22.21 8.09
N LEU A 663 7.14 -21.41 8.17
CA LEU A 663 7.07 -19.96 7.97
C LEU A 663 6.92 -19.60 6.48
N LEU A 664 7.55 -20.33 5.57
CA LEU A 664 7.32 -20.21 4.13
C LEU A 664 5.87 -20.58 3.74
N ALA A 665 5.35 -21.69 4.28
CA ALA A 665 3.98 -22.13 4.06
C ALA A 665 2.95 -21.14 4.64
N LEU A 666 3.25 -20.54 5.80
CA LEU A 666 2.43 -19.47 6.40
C LEU A 666 2.44 -18.21 5.54
N ALA A 667 3.60 -17.75 5.08
CA ALA A 667 3.73 -16.58 4.23
C ALA A 667 3.01 -16.79 2.89
N TYR A 668 3.18 -17.95 2.26
CA TYR A 668 2.45 -18.36 1.05
C TYR A 668 0.93 -18.43 1.28
N ARG A 669 0.47 -18.98 2.42
CA ARG A 669 -0.96 -19.02 2.77
C ARG A 669 -1.55 -17.61 2.85
N LEU A 670 -0.83 -16.67 3.47
CA LEU A 670 -1.24 -15.28 3.61
C LEU A 670 -1.25 -14.55 2.24
N SER A 671 -0.26 -14.82 1.38
CA SER A 671 -0.14 -14.16 0.07
C SER A 671 -1.15 -14.60 -1.00
N ARG A 672 -1.89 -15.70 -0.76
CA ARG A 672 -2.94 -16.20 -1.66
C ARG A 672 -4.01 -15.17 -2.06
N GLY A 673 -4.18 -14.07 -1.30
CA GLY A 673 -5.12 -12.98 -1.58
C GLY A 673 -4.56 -11.78 -2.37
N PHE A 674 -3.24 -11.72 -2.64
CA PHE A 674 -2.57 -10.61 -3.32
C PHE A 674 -1.37 -11.10 -4.15
N ARG A 675 -1.58 -12.19 -4.89
CA ARG A 675 -0.53 -12.98 -5.58
C ARG A 675 0.28 -12.20 -6.61
N GLU A 676 -0.27 -11.09 -7.10
CA GLU A 676 0.35 -10.18 -8.08
C GLU A 676 1.47 -9.31 -7.46
N SER A 677 1.65 -9.31 -6.14
CA SER A 677 2.75 -8.57 -5.50
C SER A 677 4.10 -9.28 -5.73
N PRO A 678 5.21 -8.53 -5.98
CA PRO A 678 6.53 -9.13 -6.16
C PRO A 678 6.97 -10.00 -4.97
N GLU A 679 6.65 -9.57 -3.75
CA GLU A 679 6.94 -10.29 -2.52
C GLU A 679 6.14 -11.61 -2.43
N ALA A 680 4.89 -11.61 -2.92
CA ALA A 680 4.05 -12.80 -2.97
C ALA A 680 4.60 -13.84 -3.97
N SER A 681 5.07 -13.41 -5.14
CA SER A 681 5.72 -14.28 -6.12
C SER A 681 7.09 -14.78 -5.62
N GLU A 682 7.90 -13.94 -4.97
CA GLU A 682 9.17 -14.39 -4.38
C GLU A 682 8.95 -15.45 -3.28
N VAL A 683 8.03 -15.20 -2.34
CA VAL A 683 7.69 -16.17 -1.28
C VAL A 683 7.17 -17.49 -1.87
N ARG A 684 6.32 -17.44 -2.92
CA ARG A 684 5.87 -18.61 -3.67
C ARG A 684 7.07 -19.37 -4.27
N GLY A 685 7.98 -18.66 -4.94
CA GLY A 685 9.19 -19.20 -5.54
C GLY A 685 10.17 -19.83 -4.54
N GLN A 686 10.30 -19.24 -3.35
CA GLN A 686 11.08 -19.78 -2.22
C GLN A 686 10.42 -21.01 -1.60
N TYR A 687 9.10 -20.97 -1.34
CA TYR A 687 8.34 -22.09 -0.77
C TYR A 687 8.35 -23.32 -1.67
N LEU A 688 8.13 -23.15 -2.98
CA LEU A 688 8.24 -24.22 -3.97
C LEU A 688 9.66 -24.81 -4.01
N ALA A 689 10.70 -23.97 -3.91
CA ALA A 689 12.10 -24.44 -3.85
C ALA A 689 12.38 -25.28 -2.59
N ALA A 690 11.83 -24.87 -1.43
CA ALA A 690 11.97 -25.61 -0.17
C ALA A 690 11.24 -26.97 -0.22
N LEU A 691 10.02 -27.02 -0.75
CA LEU A 691 9.29 -28.29 -0.97
C LEU A 691 10.07 -29.25 -1.88
N TYR A 692 10.69 -28.76 -2.97
CA TYR A 692 11.56 -29.58 -3.81
C TYR A 692 12.83 -30.05 -3.09
N ALA A 693 13.41 -29.23 -2.20
CA ALA A 693 14.59 -29.60 -1.41
C ALA A 693 14.28 -30.69 -0.36
N GLU A 694 13.07 -30.71 0.20
CA GLU A 694 12.56 -31.81 1.04
C GLU A 694 12.06 -33.03 0.23
N GLY A 695 12.09 -32.98 -1.11
CA GLY A 695 11.62 -34.06 -1.97
C GLY A 695 10.08 -34.19 -2.07
N ARG A 696 9.32 -33.21 -1.61
CA ARG A 696 7.84 -33.22 -1.50
C ARG A 696 7.14 -32.93 -2.84
N GLY A 697 7.54 -33.63 -3.90
CA GLY A 697 7.10 -33.39 -5.27
C GLY A 697 5.57 -33.49 -5.47
N GLU A 698 4.91 -34.48 -4.84
CA GLU A 698 3.45 -34.65 -4.94
C GLU A 698 2.65 -33.48 -4.34
N GLU A 699 3.23 -32.78 -3.36
CA GLU A 699 2.63 -31.59 -2.74
C GLU A 699 2.76 -30.37 -3.66
N VAL A 700 3.86 -30.28 -4.41
CA VAL A 700 4.04 -29.28 -5.46
C VAL A 700 3.09 -29.52 -6.64
N GLU A 701 2.93 -30.76 -7.14
CA GLU A 701 1.94 -31.06 -8.20
C GLU A 701 0.54 -30.64 -7.75
N ARG A 702 0.16 -30.95 -6.51
CA ARG A 702 -1.13 -30.57 -5.92
C ARG A 702 -1.31 -29.06 -5.82
N LEU A 703 -0.32 -28.34 -5.28
CA LEU A 703 -0.36 -26.87 -5.12
C LEU A 703 -0.52 -26.17 -6.46
N LEU A 704 0.29 -26.53 -7.45
CA LEU A 704 0.24 -25.92 -8.77
C LEU A 704 -1.07 -26.26 -9.52
N LEU A 705 -1.63 -27.47 -9.32
CA LEU A 705 -2.95 -27.83 -9.86
C LEU A 705 -4.10 -27.12 -9.12
N GLU A 706 -3.97 -26.77 -7.84
CA GLU A 706 -4.91 -25.88 -7.15
C GLU A 706 -4.83 -24.45 -7.68
N GLU A 707 -3.61 -23.93 -7.91
CA GLU A 707 -3.40 -22.61 -8.49
C GLU A 707 -3.97 -22.52 -9.91
N LEU A 708 -3.71 -23.51 -10.78
CA LEU A 708 -4.22 -23.55 -12.15
C LEU A 708 -5.74 -23.80 -12.22
N ARG A 709 -6.37 -24.29 -11.15
CA ARG A 709 -7.85 -24.34 -11.04
C ARG A 709 -8.44 -22.98 -10.67
N ALA A 710 -7.73 -22.18 -9.89
CA ALA A 710 -8.16 -20.83 -9.51
C ALA A 710 -7.94 -19.82 -10.64
N ASP A 711 -6.78 -19.85 -11.30
CA ASP A 711 -6.52 -19.14 -12.55
C ASP A 711 -6.01 -20.12 -13.63
N PRO A 712 -6.89 -20.56 -14.56
CA PRO A 712 -6.51 -21.40 -15.68
C PRO A 712 -5.54 -20.79 -16.69
N GLN A 713 -5.16 -19.52 -16.58
CA GLN A 713 -4.27 -18.82 -17.52
C GLN A 713 -2.99 -18.24 -16.88
N ALA A 714 -2.73 -18.52 -15.60
CA ALA A 714 -1.50 -18.09 -14.93
C ALA A 714 -0.25 -18.72 -15.59
N LEU A 715 0.54 -17.90 -16.31
CA LEU A 715 1.73 -18.36 -17.06
C LEU A 715 2.80 -18.97 -16.15
N GLU A 716 3.12 -18.35 -15.01
CA GLU A 716 4.07 -18.91 -14.03
C GLU A 716 3.69 -20.35 -13.63
N VAL A 717 2.41 -20.56 -13.31
CA VAL A 717 1.89 -21.87 -12.86
C VAL A 717 1.92 -22.90 -14.00
N LEU A 718 1.67 -22.46 -15.24
CA LEU A 718 1.79 -23.32 -16.42
C LEU A 718 3.24 -23.72 -16.70
N PHE A 719 4.20 -22.81 -16.51
CA PHE A 719 5.64 -23.10 -16.63
C PHE A 719 6.12 -24.01 -15.49
N ASP A 720 5.77 -23.71 -14.23
CA ASP A 720 6.09 -24.55 -13.06
C ASP A 720 5.57 -25.98 -13.24
N LEU A 721 4.34 -26.17 -13.74
CA LEU A 721 3.77 -27.48 -14.04
C LEU A 721 4.46 -28.18 -15.20
N ALA A 722 4.83 -27.43 -16.24
CA ALA A 722 5.53 -28.00 -17.38
C ALA A 722 6.94 -28.49 -17.00
N GLU A 723 7.73 -27.66 -16.30
CA GLU A 723 9.03 -28.05 -15.74
C GLU A 723 8.89 -29.20 -14.72
N HIS A 724 7.83 -29.21 -13.89
CA HIS A 724 7.54 -30.31 -12.97
C HIS A 724 7.35 -31.64 -13.72
N TYR A 725 6.53 -31.65 -14.78
CA TYR A 725 6.29 -32.86 -15.55
C TYR A 725 7.49 -33.26 -16.43
N GLU A 726 8.32 -32.35 -16.91
CA GLU A 726 9.63 -32.70 -17.48
C GLU A 726 10.53 -33.36 -16.42
N GLY A 727 10.53 -32.85 -15.18
CA GLY A 727 11.24 -33.44 -14.04
C GLY A 727 10.74 -34.83 -13.64
N GLN A 728 9.47 -35.15 -13.89
CA GLN A 728 8.91 -36.51 -13.77
C GLN A 728 9.17 -37.40 -15.00
N GLY A 729 9.74 -36.87 -16.09
CA GLY A 729 9.81 -37.58 -17.39
C GLY A 729 8.45 -37.74 -18.10
N ASN A 730 7.41 -37.04 -17.65
CA ASN A 730 6.06 -37.07 -18.22
C ASN A 730 5.92 -36.05 -19.36
N TRP A 731 6.72 -36.25 -20.42
CA TRP A 731 6.84 -35.35 -21.57
C TRP A 731 5.51 -35.05 -22.27
N ARG A 732 4.54 -35.96 -22.17
CA ARG A 732 3.18 -35.74 -22.70
C ARG A 732 2.45 -34.64 -21.92
N LYS A 733 2.31 -34.78 -20.59
CA LYS A 733 1.71 -33.73 -19.75
C LYS A 733 2.50 -32.43 -19.88
N ALA A 734 3.84 -32.48 -19.85
CA ALA A 734 4.68 -31.29 -20.00
C ALA A 734 4.38 -30.53 -21.30
N ALA A 735 4.32 -31.22 -22.45
CA ALA A 735 3.97 -30.59 -23.72
C ALA A 735 2.51 -30.11 -23.79
N GLU A 736 1.57 -30.77 -23.11
CA GLU A 736 0.19 -30.28 -22.97
C GLU A 736 0.12 -28.96 -22.16
N HIS A 737 0.94 -28.82 -21.10
CA HIS A 737 1.05 -27.58 -20.32
C HIS A 737 1.80 -26.45 -21.04
N TRP A 738 2.96 -26.73 -21.68
CA TRP A 738 3.66 -25.75 -22.51
C TRP A 738 2.80 -25.29 -23.70
N GLN A 739 2.02 -26.17 -24.34
CA GLN A 739 1.17 -25.79 -25.48
C GLN A 739 0.10 -24.79 -25.04
N LYS A 740 -0.50 -25.01 -23.87
CA LYS A 740 -1.43 -24.05 -23.26
C LYS A 740 -0.73 -22.73 -22.87
N ALA A 741 0.53 -22.78 -22.41
CA ALA A 741 1.30 -21.59 -22.09
C ALA A 741 1.64 -20.76 -23.33
N LEU A 742 1.97 -21.39 -24.47
CA LEU A 742 2.14 -20.72 -25.77
C LEU A 742 0.86 -19.98 -26.18
N GLU A 743 -0.28 -20.63 -26.06
CA GLU A 743 -1.58 -20.07 -26.44
C GLU A 743 -1.97 -18.85 -25.57
N VAL A 744 -1.61 -18.85 -24.28
CA VAL A 744 -1.78 -17.68 -23.40
C VAL A 744 -0.79 -16.57 -23.75
N ALA A 745 0.50 -16.88 -23.89
CA ALA A 745 1.53 -15.90 -24.24
C ALA A 745 1.23 -15.20 -25.56
N LEU A 746 0.76 -15.95 -26.58
CA LEU A 746 0.52 -15.44 -27.92
C LEU A 746 -0.81 -14.69 -28.07
N TYR A 747 -1.93 -15.23 -27.56
CA TYR A 747 -3.26 -14.68 -27.83
C TYR A 747 -3.83 -13.79 -26.72
N ARG A 748 -3.27 -13.84 -25.51
CA ARG A 748 -3.69 -13.01 -24.37
C ARG A 748 -2.66 -11.92 -24.06
N GLU A 749 -1.45 -12.31 -23.67
CA GLU A 749 -0.39 -11.36 -23.29
C GLU A 749 0.28 -10.70 -24.51
N LYS A 750 0.24 -11.37 -25.66
CA LYS A 750 0.85 -10.97 -26.95
C LYS A 750 2.38 -10.84 -26.94
N ASP A 751 3.04 -11.46 -25.96
CA ASP A 751 4.50 -11.44 -25.87
C ASP A 751 5.10 -12.38 -26.94
N LEU A 752 5.62 -11.80 -28.02
CA LEU A 752 6.26 -12.54 -29.10
C LEU A 752 7.59 -13.19 -28.70
N ASP A 753 8.36 -12.59 -27.77
CA ASP A 753 9.62 -13.15 -27.30
C ASP A 753 9.39 -14.38 -26.40
N LEU A 754 8.41 -14.28 -25.49
CA LEU A 754 8.00 -15.40 -24.65
C LEU A 754 7.34 -16.50 -25.50
N SER A 755 6.48 -16.14 -26.46
CA SER A 755 5.85 -17.11 -27.36
C SER A 755 6.87 -17.83 -28.25
N ARG A 756 7.88 -17.11 -28.76
CA ARG A 756 9.05 -17.66 -29.47
C ARG A 756 9.82 -18.66 -28.60
N GLU A 757 10.09 -18.32 -27.33
CA GLU A 757 10.76 -19.24 -26.41
C GLU A 757 9.91 -20.48 -26.10
N VAL A 758 8.63 -20.33 -25.79
CA VAL A 758 7.75 -21.48 -25.47
C VAL A 758 7.55 -22.36 -26.71
N LEU A 759 7.45 -21.79 -27.92
CA LEU A 759 7.40 -22.57 -29.15
C LEU A 759 8.69 -23.35 -29.38
N ARG A 760 9.87 -22.77 -29.13
CA ARG A 760 11.15 -23.50 -29.16
C ARG A 760 11.16 -24.67 -28.17
N ASN A 761 10.64 -24.48 -26.96
CA ASN A 761 10.52 -25.56 -25.96
C ASN A 761 9.58 -26.68 -26.47
N LEU A 762 8.45 -26.31 -27.09
CA LEU A 762 7.50 -27.27 -27.68
C LEU A 762 8.07 -28.03 -28.87
N LEU A 763 8.83 -27.36 -29.74
CA LEU A 763 9.52 -27.99 -30.87
C LEU A 763 10.54 -29.02 -30.38
N PHE A 764 11.24 -28.75 -29.26
CA PHE A 764 12.08 -29.78 -28.64
C PHE A 764 11.24 -30.95 -28.07
N LEU A 765 10.10 -30.66 -27.44
CA LEU A 765 9.24 -31.68 -26.84
C LEU A 765 8.47 -32.53 -27.86
N ARG A 766 8.19 -32.00 -29.06
CA ARG A 766 7.53 -32.72 -30.16
C ARG A 766 8.11 -32.30 -31.54
N PRO A 767 9.35 -32.71 -31.88
CA PRO A 767 10.01 -32.24 -33.11
C PRO A 767 9.29 -32.64 -34.40
N HIS A 768 8.56 -33.76 -34.38
CA HIS A 768 7.77 -34.27 -35.51
C HIS A 768 6.31 -33.78 -35.50
N ASP A 769 5.93 -32.85 -34.62
CA ASP A 769 4.58 -32.26 -34.60
C ASP A 769 4.51 -31.14 -35.65
N GLU A 770 3.95 -31.47 -36.80
CA GLU A 770 3.75 -30.53 -37.91
C GLU A 770 2.82 -29.36 -37.53
N SER A 771 1.92 -29.54 -36.55
CA SER A 771 1.05 -28.45 -36.10
C SER A 771 1.82 -27.31 -35.41
N LEU A 772 3.02 -27.58 -34.89
CA LEU A 772 3.92 -26.55 -34.36
C LEU A 772 4.51 -25.64 -35.45
N SER A 773 4.52 -26.05 -36.73
CA SER A 773 4.87 -25.15 -37.84
C SER A 773 3.87 -24.00 -37.96
N LEU A 774 2.59 -24.27 -37.66
CA LEU A 774 1.52 -23.28 -37.83
C LEU A 774 1.59 -22.16 -36.79
N TYR A 775 2.04 -22.47 -35.55
CA TYR A 775 2.30 -21.43 -34.55
C TYR A 775 3.53 -20.57 -34.93
N LEU A 776 4.53 -21.13 -35.64
CA LEU A 776 5.66 -20.33 -36.15
C LEU A 776 5.18 -19.36 -37.24
N GLU A 777 4.36 -19.81 -38.18
CA GLU A 777 3.78 -18.94 -39.22
C GLU A 777 2.82 -17.88 -38.64
N GLU A 778 2.06 -18.21 -37.58
CA GLU A 778 1.28 -17.20 -36.86
C GLU A 778 2.18 -16.16 -36.17
N LEU A 779 3.28 -16.55 -35.53
CA LEU A 779 4.26 -15.60 -34.97
C LEU A 779 4.83 -14.67 -36.06
N LYS A 780 5.24 -15.22 -37.21
CA LYS A 780 5.69 -14.42 -38.36
C LYS A 780 4.60 -13.48 -38.89
N ALA A 781 3.35 -13.90 -38.90
CA ALA A 781 2.22 -13.06 -39.32
C ALA A 781 1.97 -11.90 -38.34
N VAL A 782 2.03 -12.15 -37.03
CA VAL A 782 1.90 -11.10 -36.01
C VAL A 782 3.08 -10.13 -36.05
N SER A 783 4.33 -10.60 -36.19
CA SER A 783 5.52 -9.71 -36.33
C SER A 783 5.36 -8.73 -37.49
N ARG A 784 5.03 -9.24 -38.69
CA ARG A 784 4.76 -8.41 -39.88
C ARG A 784 3.59 -7.43 -39.67
N GLY A 785 2.60 -7.81 -38.86
CA GLY A 785 1.50 -6.93 -38.45
C GLY A 785 1.94 -5.79 -37.54
N LEU A 786 2.86 -6.04 -36.60
CA LEU A 786 3.44 -5.01 -35.72
C LEU A 786 4.40 -4.09 -36.48
N GLU A 787 5.21 -4.63 -37.39
CA GLU A 787 6.05 -3.85 -38.31
C GLU A 787 5.22 -2.86 -39.15
N ALA A 788 4.07 -3.29 -39.65
CA ALA A 788 3.12 -2.44 -40.39
C ALA A 788 2.43 -1.36 -39.52
N LEU A 789 2.47 -1.50 -38.19
CA LEU A 789 1.99 -0.51 -37.22
C LEU A 789 3.10 0.42 -36.71
N GLY A 790 4.34 0.26 -37.19
CA GLY A 790 5.50 1.08 -36.82
C GLY A 790 6.29 0.59 -35.60
N GLU A 791 5.98 -0.59 -35.07
CA GLU A 791 6.82 -1.26 -34.07
C GLU A 791 8.03 -1.93 -34.74
N SER A 792 9.05 -2.29 -33.95
CA SER A 792 10.27 -2.96 -34.44
C SER A 792 10.54 -4.26 -33.64
N PRO A 793 9.74 -5.32 -33.88
CA PRO A 793 9.95 -6.62 -33.25
C PRO A 793 11.30 -7.25 -33.65
N LYS A 794 11.79 -8.19 -32.84
CA LYS A 794 12.99 -8.97 -33.19
C LYS A 794 12.67 -9.92 -34.35
N ALA A 795 13.49 -9.91 -35.39
CA ALA A 795 13.40 -10.86 -36.51
C ALA A 795 13.20 -12.30 -36.01
N LEU A 796 12.12 -12.94 -36.47
CA LEU A 796 11.80 -14.33 -36.18
C LEU A 796 12.54 -15.28 -37.14
N PRO A 797 12.81 -16.53 -36.75
CA PRO A 797 13.47 -17.49 -37.63
C PRO A 797 12.54 -17.97 -38.75
N GLU A 798 13.08 -18.29 -39.92
CA GLU A 798 12.28 -18.74 -41.06
C GLU A 798 11.93 -20.23 -40.98
N THR A 799 12.70 -21.04 -40.25
CA THR A 799 12.49 -22.48 -40.10
C THR A 799 12.38 -22.92 -38.64
N LYS A 800 11.80 -24.11 -38.41
CA LYS A 800 11.77 -24.75 -37.07
C LYS A 800 13.18 -25.02 -36.56
N GLU A 801 14.07 -25.37 -37.49
CA GLU A 801 15.46 -25.70 -37.32
C GLU A 801 16.24 -24.46 -36.85
N GLU A 802 16.13 -23.32 -37.53
CA GLU A 802 16.73 -22.06 -37.08
C GLU A 802 16.25 -21.62 -35.68
N LEU A 803 14.96 -21.83 -35.35
CA LEU A 803 14.41 -21.53 -34.03
C LEU A 803 14.98 -22.45 -32.93
N LEU A 804 15.29 -23.71 -33.25
CA LEU A 804 15.94 -24.65 -32.32
C LEU A 804 17.44 -24.37 -32.18
N GLU A 805 18.11 -23.92 -33.24
CA GLU A 805 19.52 -23.53 -33.23
C GLU A 805 19.76 -22.12 -32.65
N GLU A 806 18.71 -21.33 -32.43
CA GLU A 806 18.80 -19.91 -32.15
C GLU A 806 19.68 -19.58 -30.93
N GLY A 807 20.80 -18.91 -31.21
CA GLY A 807 21.72 -18.45 -30.19
C GLY A 807 22.57 -19.55 -29.55
N LEU A 808 22.55 -20.78 -30.08
CA LEU A 808 23.63 -21.75 -29.87
C LEU A 808 24.83 -21.32 -30.72
N PRO A 809 26.07 -21.33 -30.18
CA PRO A 809 27.23 -21.02 -30.99
C PRO A 809 27.46 -22.10 -32.05
N GLN A 810 28.25 -21.76 -33.07
CA GLN A 810 28.83 -22.75 -33.97
C GLN A 810 29.99 -23.44 -33.24
N PHE A 811 30.10 -24.75 -33.36
CA PHE A 811 31.24 -25.53 -32.88
C PHE A 811 32.07 -26.01 -34.08
N HIS A 812 33.35 -26.23 -33.85
CA HIS A 812 34.39 -26.57 -34.83
C HIS A 812 35.04 -27.94 -34.55
N GLY A 813 34.33 -28.81 -33.82
CA GLY A 813 34.80 -30.13 -33.43
C GLY A 813 35.27 -30.24 -31.98
N GLU A 814 34.91 -29.27 -31.13
CA GLU A 814 34.99 -29.38 -29.66
C GLU A 814 34.32 -30.68 -29.17
N HIS A 815 34.66 -31.08 -27.94
CA HIS A 815 34.25 -32.38 -27.41
C HIS A 815 33.69 -32.18 -26.01
N LEU A 816 32.39 -32.35 -25.87
CA LEU A 816 31.66 -32.22 -24.61
C LEU A 816 31.37 -33.63 -24.07
N LEU A 817 31.75 -33.87 -22.82
CA LEU A 817 31.29 -35.05 -22.09
C LEU A 817 30.08 -34.65 -21.23
N VAL A 818 28.98 -35.39 -21.36
CA VAL A 818 27.76 -35.16 -20.56
C VAL A 818 27.50 -36.36 -19.65
N VAL A 819 27.24 -36.11 -18.37
CA VAL A 819 26.89 -37.15 -17.39
C VAL A 819 25.53 -36.83 -16.76
N GLY A 820 24.62 -37.79 -16.87
CA GLY A 820 23.26 -37.72 -16.35
C GLY A 820 22.20 -37.39 -17.40
N GLY A 821 20.98 -37.12 -16.91
CA GLY A 821 19.79 -37.05 -17.73
C GLY A 821 19.22 -38.43 -18.06
N HIS A 822 18.00 -38.43 -18.59
CA HIS A 822 17.28 -39.63 -19.05
C HIS A 822 17.52 -39.86 -20.55
N THR A 823 17.46 -41.11 -21.03
CA THR A 823 17.82 -41.48 -22.42
C THR A 823 17.07 -40.67 -23.50
N GLN A 824 15.83 -40.24 -23.25
CA GLN A 824 15.07 -39.39 -24.20
C GLN A 824 15.62 -37.96 -24.36
N LEU A 825 16.29 -37.42 -23.34
CA LEU A 825 16.95 -36.11 -23.41
C LEU A 825 18.17 -36.19 -24.34
N ARG A 826 19.00 -37.22 -24.11
CA ARG A 826 20.15 -37.57 -24.93
C ARG A 826 19.79 -37.81 -26.39
N SER A 827 18.77 -38.63 -26.67
CA SER A 827 18.41 -39.01 -28.05
C SER A 827 17.91 -37.85 -28.91
N ARG A 828 17.47 -36.74 -28.29
CA ARG A 828 17.00 -35.52 -28.98
C ARG A 828 18.10 -34.47 -29.09
N LEU A 829 18.94 -34.31 -28.05
CA LEU A 829 19.97 -33.28 -28.03
C LEU A 829 21.23 -33.66 -28.82
N VAL A 830 21.68 -34.92 -28.77
CA VAL A 830 22.93 -35.31 -29.45
C VAL A 830 22.92 -34.99 -30.95
N PRO A 831 21.88 -35.33 -31.74
CA PRO A 831 21.85 -35.00 -33.18
C PRO A 831 21.90 -33.49 -33.47
N LEU A 832 21.20 -32.68 -32.67
CA LEU A 832 21.19 -31.21 -32.80
C LEU A 832 22.58 -30.62 -32.51
N LEU A 833 23.26 -31.12 -31.48
CA LEU A 833 24.59 -30.66 -31.09
C LEU A 833 25.67 -31.09 -32.09
N GLU A 834 25.59 -32.32 -32.60
CA GLU A 834 26.49 -32.83 -33.64
C GLU A 834 26.31 -32.09 -34.98
N ALA A 835 25.08 -31.72 -35.35
CA ALA A 835 24.82 -30.85 -36.50
C ALA A 835 25.46 -29.46 -36.37
N ARG A 836 25.49 -28.89 -35.14
CA ARG A 836 26.22 -27.65 -34.82
C ARG A 836 27.74 -27.85 -34.70
N GLY A 837 28.28 -29.05 -34.97
CA GLY A 837 29.70 -29.37 -34.98
C GLY A 837 30.31 -29.77 -33.63
N LEU A 838 29.49 -29.97 -32.59
CA LEU A 838 29.95 -30.39 -31.26
C LEU A 838 29.93 -31.92 -31.16
N LYS A 839 31.07 -32.54 -30.81
CA LYS A 839 31.10 -33.99 -30.53
C LYS A 839 30.64 -34.23 -29.10
N VAL A 840 29.68 -35.13 -28.88
CA VAL A 840 29.04 -35.31 -27.55
C VAL A 840 29.10 -36.76 -27.07
N ASP A 841 30.01 -37.03 -26.12
CA ASP A 841 30.03 -38.29 -25.35
C ASP A 841 29.01 -38.19 -24.20
N TRP A 842 27.76 -38.61 -24.44
CA TRP A 842 26.67 -38.57 -23.45
C TRP A 842 26.48 -39.91 -22.72
N PHE A 843 26.63 -39.89 -21.40
CA PHE A 843 26.36 -41.00 -20.48
C PHE A 843 25.10 -40.69 -19.65
N ASP A 844 23.96 -41.30 -20.02
CA ASP A 844 22.69 -41.12 -19.30
C ASP A 844 22.60 -42.03 -18.05
N ALA A 845 21.62 -41.76 -17.19
CA ALA A 845 21.46 -42.45 -15.91
C ALA A 845 21.02 -43.92 -16.05
N ASP A 846 20.19 -44.23 -17.04
CA ASP A 846 19.57 -45.54 -17.21
C ASP A 846 20.50 -46.56 -17.88
N THR A 847 21.39 -46.10 -18.78
CA THR A 847 22.44 -46.95 -19.36
C THR A 847 23.65 -47.14 -18.44
N ALA A 848 23.71 -46.45 -17.29
CA ALA A 848 24.76 -46.59 -16.28
C ALA A 848 24.67 -47.87 -15.42
N GLY A 849 24.15 -48.96 -16.00
CA GLY A 849 24.20 -50.28 -15.38
C GLY A 849 25.64 -50.74 -15.15
N VAL A 850 25.99 -51.00 -13.88
CA VAL A 850 27.21 -51.69 -13.41
C VAL A 850 28.53 -50.86 -13.43
N GLY A 851 28.64 -49.94 -12.46
CA GLY A 851 29.83 -49.85 -11.60
C GLY A 851 31.13 -49.26 -12.18
N LYS A 852 32.27 -49.67 -11.61
CA LYS A 852 33.61 -49.07 -11.82
C LYS A 852 34.05 -48.98 -13.29
N GLU A 853 33.52 -49.85 -14.16
CA GLU A 853 33.89 -49.84 -15.57
C GLU A 853 33.26 -48.66 -16.33
N ALA A 854 32.02 -48.27 -15.98
CA ALA A 854 31.39 -47.07 -16.53
C ALA A 854 32.18 -45.80 -16.15
N LEU A 855 32.56 -45.67 -14.88
CA LEU A 855 33.45 -44.59 -14.42
C LEU A 855 34.78 -44.59 -15.18
N ARG A 856 35.44 -45.75 -15.33
CA ARG A 856 36.70 -45.85 -16.09
C ARG A 856 36.54 -45.45 -17.56
N ARG A 857 35.41 -45.79 -18.20
CA ARG A 857 35.11 -45.37 -19.58
C ARG A 857 34.94 -43.85 -19.67
N ILE A 858 34.27 -43.22 -18.71
CA ILE A 858 34.13 -41.76 -18.62
C ILE A 858 35.49 -41.09 -18.39
N GLN A 859 36.29 -41.59 -17.45
CA GLN A 859 37.63 -41.04 -17.15
C GLN A 859 38.56 -41.10 -18.39
N ASN A 860 38.57 -42.22 -19.11
CA ASN A 860 39.30 -42.35 -20.38
C ASN A 860 38.80 -41.40 -21.50
N ARG A 861 37.58 -40.85 -21.40
CA ARG A 861 37.05 -39.85 -22.35
C ARG A 861 37.28 -38.41 -21.88
N LEU A 862 37.35 -38.16 -20.56
CA LEU A 862 37.72 -36.85 -19.98
C LEU A 862 39.10 -36.38 -20.46
N GLU A 863 40.07 -37.27 -20.64
CA GLU A 863 41.39 -36.93 -21.20
C GLU A 863 41.31 -36.20 -22.55
N ARG A 864 40.23 -36.43 -23.32
CA ARG A 864 39.96 -35.84 -24.64
C ARG A 864 38.79 -34.87 -24.62
N ALA A 865 38.27 -34.51 -23.45
CA ALA A 865 37.15 -33.60 -23.31
C ALA A 865 37.62 -32.14 -23.24
N HIS A 866 36.92 -31.28 -23.96
CA HIS A 866 37.06 -29.84 -23.87
C HIS A 866 36.19 -29.23 -22.76
N GLY A 867 35.23 -30.00 -22.24
CA GLY A 867 34.53 -29.72 -20.98
C GLY A 867 33.63 -30.87 -20.54
N LEU A 868 33.18 -30.79 -19.28
CA LEU A 868 32.23 -31.71 -18.66
C LEU A 868 30.94 -30.97 -18.27
N MET A 869 29.79 -31.50 -18.63
CA MET A 869 28.48 -31.06 -18.13
C MET A 869 27.82 -32.15 -17.27
N VAL A 870 27.38 -31.78 -16.08
CA VAL A 870 26.77 -32.70 -15.09
C VAL A 870 25.30 -32.32 -14.87
N VAL A 871 24.39 -33.24 -15.18
CA VAL A 871 22.95 -33.09 -14.91
C VAL A 871 22.65 -33.61 -13.50
N SER A 872 22.88 -32.74 -12.50
CA SER A 872 22.96 -33.05 -11.05
C SER A 872 21.77 -33.81 -10.43
N SER A 873 20.65 -33.91 -11.13
CA SER A 873 19.35 -34.36 -10.62
C SER A 873 19.00 -35.82 -10.95
N TYR A 874 19.74 -36.45 -11.87
CA TYR A 874 19.52 -37.84 -12.30
C TYR A 874 20.71 -38.75 -11.99
N VAL A 875 21.70 -38.26 -11.25
CA VAL A 875 22.93 -38.97 -10.93
C VAL A 875 23.21 -38.81 -9.44
N GLY A 876 23.26 -39.92 -8.72
CA GLY A 876 23.64 -39.93 -7.30
C GLY A 876 25.04 -39.33 -7.09
N HIS A 877 25.24 -38.73 -5.92
CA HIS A 877 26.50 -38.08 -5.54
C HIS A 877 27.73 -39.00 -5.74
N ASP A 878 27.53 -40.31 -5.60
CA ASP A 878 28.53 -41.37 -5.74
C ASP A 878 29.12 -41.53 -7.16
N PHE A 879 28.49 -40.98 -8.19
CA PHE A 879 28.92 -41.14 -9.60
C PHE A 879 29.25 -39.82 -10.29
N SER A 880 28.54 -38.74 -9.97
CA SER A 880 28.83 -37.39 -10.51
C SER A 880 30.09 -36.77 -9.88
N GLU A 881 30.28 -36.93 -8.57
CA GLU A 881 31.38 -36.28 -7.83
C GLU A 881 32.78 -36.85 -8.18
N PRO A 882 32.99 -38.18 -8.30
CA PRO A 882 34.29 -38.72 -8.73
C PRO A 882 34.68 -38.28 -10.15
N VAL A 883 33.69 -38.03 -11.02
CA VAL A 883 33.91 -37.56 -12.39
C VAL A 883 34.23 -36.05 -12.40
N ARG A 884 33.56 -35.24 -11.56
CA ARG A 884 33.89 -33.82 -11.37
C ARG A 884 35.33 -33.64 -10.87
N LEU A 885 35.71 -34.36 -9.82
CA LEU A 885 37.05 -34.28 -9.22
C LEU A 885 38.16 -34.70 -10.20
N GLU A 886 37.91 -35.70 -11.05
CA GLU A 886 38.86 -36.11 -12.10
C GLU A 886 38.95 -35.08 -13.24
N ALA A 887 37.83 -34.49 -13.67
CA ALA A 887 37.84 -33.41 -14.66
C ALA A 887 38.62 -32.19 -14.15
N GLU A 888 38.41 -31.80 -12.90
CA GLU A 888 39.17 -30.73 -12.23
C GLU A 888 40.67 -31.06 -12.14
N ARG A 889 41.05 -32.31 -11.83
CA ARG A 889 42.44 -32.79 -11.84
C ARG A 889 43.10 -32.66 -13.23
N LEU A 890 42.35 -32.89 -14.30
CA LEU A 890 42.81 -32.76 -15.69
C LEU A 890 42.72 -31.30 -16.23
N GLY A 891 42.22 -30.37 -15.41
CA GLY A 891 41.95 -28.97 -15.80
C GLY A 891 40.86 -28.84 -16.87
N VAL A 892 40.02 -29.86 -17.04
CA VAL A 892 38.85 -29.85 -17.91
C VAL A 892 37.78 -29.02 -17.17
N PRO A 893 37.23 -27.96 -17.78
CA PRO A 893 36.23 -27.14 -17.12
C PRO A 893 34.96 -27.96 -16.87
N VAL A 894 34.24 -27.66 -15.79
CA VAL A 894 33.02 -28.38 -15.39
C VAL A 894 31.86 -27.41 -15.20
N TYR A 895 30.68 -27.76 -15.70
CA TYR A 895 29.43 -27.03 -15.47
C TYR A 895 28.38 -27.98 -14.89
N VAL A 896 27.85 -27.63 -13.71
CA VAL A 896 26.80 -28.40 -13.03
C VAL A 896 25.46 -27.74 -13.27
N ILE A 897 24.55 -28.43 -13.94
CA ILE A 897 23.19 -27.94 -14.20
C ILE A 897 22.37 -28.07 -12.90
N PRO A 898 21.80 -26.97 -12.37
CA PRO A 898 21.07 -26.98 -11.11
C PRO A 898 19.64 -27.55 -11.25
N GLY A 899 19.05 -27.93 -10.11
CA GLY A 899 17.81 -28.70 -10.04
C GLY A 899 16.50 -28.10 -10.59
N ARG A 900 16.49 -26.86 -11.11
CA ARG A 900 15.37 -26.32 -11.93
C ARG A 900 15.61 -26.49 -13.44
N ALA A 901 16.86 -26.34 -13.91
CA ALA A 901 17.21 -26.36 -15.34
C ALA A 901 17.33 -27.78 -15.95
N ARG A 902 16.48 -28.73 -15.53
CA ARG A 902 16.59 -30.17 -15.89
C ARG A 902 16.17 -30.48 -17.33
N GLY A 903 15.27 -29.68 -17.89
CA GLY A 903 14.77 -29.80 -19.25
C GLY A 903 15.82 -29.44 -20.30
N ALA A 904 15.54 -29.74 -21.57
CA ALA A 904 16.48 -29.46 -22.66
C ALA A 904 16.76 -27.98 -22.86
N THR A 905 15.78 -27.10 -22.66
CA THR A 905 15.97 -25.65 -22.67
C THR A 905 16.95 -25.21 -21.58
N GLY A 906 16.89 -25.85 -20.40
CA GLY A 906 17.88 -25.66 -19.33
C GLY A 906 19.27 -26.13 -19.72
N PHE A 907 19.38 -27.31 -20.35
CA PHE A 907 20.64 -27.83 -20.89
C PHE A 907 21.26 -26.92 -21.96
N LEU A 908 20.46 -26.45 -22.93
CA LEU A 908 20.93 -25.58 -24.02
C LEU A 908 21.32 -24.19 -23.51
N ARG A 909 20.60 -23.63 -22.53
CA ARG A 909 21.00 -22.41 -21.81
C ARG A 909 22.33 -22.59 -21.07
N ALA A 910 22.49 -23.70 -20.35
CA ALA A 910 23.73 -24.05 -19.66
C ALA A 910 24.90 -24.21 -20.64
N LEU A 911 24.71 -24.93 -21.75
CA LEU A 911 25.72 -25.11 -22.79
C LEU A 911 26.12 -23.77 -23.43
N LYS A 912 25.16 -22.88 -23.72
CA LYS A 912 25.44 -21.53 -24.24
C LYS A 912 26.30 -20.71 -23.28
N ALA A 913 26.00 -20.77 -21.98
CA ALA A 913 26.81 -20.11 -20.94
C ALA A 913 28.20 -20.75 -20.76
N PHE A 914 28.32 -22.05 -21.02
CA PHE A 914 29.55 -22.82 -20.84
C PHE A 914 30.49 -22.83 -22.06
N ALA A 915 29.96 -22.62 -23.27
CA ALA A 915 30.71 -22.67 -24.51
C ALA A 915 31.99 -21.79 -24.55
N PRO A 916 32.04 -20.59 -23.95
CA PRO A 916 33.29 -19.83 -23.85
C PRO A 916 34.44 -20.59 -23.16
N GLU A 917 34.16 -21.46 -22.19
CA GLU A 917 35.18 -22.30 -21.54
C GLU A 917 35.54 -23.53 -22.40
N LEU A 918 34.56 -24.11 -23.14
CA LEU A 918 34.84 -25.16 -24.13
C LEU A 918 35.83 -24.66 -25.20
N PHE A 919 35.58 -23.48 -25.76
CA PHE A 919 36.46 -22.86 -26.76
C PHE A 919 37.85 -22.53 -26.18
N LYS A 920 37.92 -21.98 -24.95
CA LYS A 920 39.21 -21.73 -24.26
C LYS A 920 40.01 -23.00 -24.01
N ARG A 921 39.36 -24.12 -23.67
CA ARG A 921 40.04 -25.42 -23.45
C ARG A 921 40.46 -26.06 -24.78
N ALA A 922 39.63 -25.97 -25.83
CA ALA A 922 39.97 -26.45 -27.16
C ALA A 922 41.17 -25.71 -27.77
N LEU A 923 41.20 -24.37 -27.69
CA LEU A 923 42.34 -23.57 -28.15
C LEU A 923 43.65 -23.88 -27.40
N LYS A 924 43.57 -24.32 -26.13
CA LYS A 924 44.73 -24.81 -25.36
C LYS A 924 45.18 -26.23 -25.74
N GLY A 925 44.36 -26.98 -26.45
CA GLY A 925 44.67 -28.33 -26.94
C GLY A 925 45.31 -28.37 -28.33
N VAL A 926 45.55 -27.22 -28.97
CA VAL A 926 46.18 -27.11 -30.29
C VAL A 926 47.64 -26.64 -30.15
N GLN A 927 48.50 -27.57 -29.71
CA GLN A 927 49.97 -27.49 -29.81
C GLN A 927 50.54 -28.88 -30.12
#